data_AF-A0A438EDH0-F1
#
_entry.id   AF-A0A438EDH0-F1
#
_cell.length_a   1.000
_cell.length_b   1.000
_cell.length_c   1.000
_cell.angle_alpha   90.00
_cell.angle_beta   90.00
_cell.angle_gamma   90.00
#
_symmetry.space_group_name_H-M   'P 1'
#
loop_
_entity.id
_entity.type
_entity.pdbx_description
1 polymer ?
#
loop_
_entity_poly.entity_id
_entity_poly.type
_entity_poly.pdbx_seq_one_letter_code
_entity_poly.pdbx_strand_id
1 'polypeptide(L)'
;MDSSTFGSLKLNFEGYPQGNTVKALAWMPHDRKGPWRNDCCVHTLLEVLCGGYMLEVHPFGGICMQSIEVTRRSFESAKASAAAWFGRFMADHALVVSDASLDHSLVVSDASVDHSLVIGQEFPDVETCRRTLKDIAIALHFDLRIVKSDRSRFIAKCSKEGCPWRVHVAKCPGVPTFSIRTLHGVHTCEGVRNCHHQQASIGWVARSVEQRVRDNPQYKPKEILQDIRDQHGVAVSYMQAWRGKERSMAALHGTFEEGYRLLPGYCEQIRKTNPGSIASVFATGQENCFQRLFISFRASIYGFINACRPLLELDKAHLKGKYLGTLLCAAAVDADDALFPLAIAIVDTESDENWMWFMSELRKLLGVNTDNMPRLTILSERQSGIVEAVETHFPSASHGFCLRFISENFRDTFKNTKLVNIFWNAVYALTAVEFESKITEMIEISQDVIPWFKGFPPQLWAVAYFDGVRYGHFSLGVTELLYKWALECHELPIVQMMEHIRLQLTSWFDERRNMGMRWTSILVPSAEKRILEAIADAHCYQVLRANEIEFEIVSTERTNIVDIRSRVCSCRRWQLYGLPCAHAAAALISCGQNAHLFAEPCFTVASYRDTYSQMINPVPDKRHWRSQVREQKVEGQKLISQSAHPRLVDHLGGPKRRSYVWRTLSGQKGSSMWSLSYVRAFSKEMHNANVKVVKSVFSFYPSAIAIDSMVCL
;
A
#
# COMPACT_ATOMS: atom_id res chain seq x y z
N MET A 1 14.15 -52.18 -21.75
CA MET A 1 13.32 -52.01 -22.96
C MET A 1 11.95 -51.57 -22.47
N ASP A 2 11.51 -50.32 -22.55
CA ASP A 2 12.05 -49.15 -23.25
C ASP A 2 11.90 -47.87 -22.42
N SER A 3 12.88 -46.99 -22.62
CA SER A 3 13.02 -45.64 -22.09
C SER A 3 11.94 -44.69 -22.64
N SER A 4 11.20 -43.98 -21.80
CA SER A 4 10.40 -42.84 -22.23
C SER A 4 11.32 -41.64 -22.54
N THR A 5 11.31 -41.24 -23.81
CA THR A 5 12.06 -40.10 -24.33
C THR A 5 11.38 -38.80 -23.89
N PHE A 6 12.01 -38.01 -23.03
CA PHE A 6 11.62 -36.61 -22.80
C PHE A 6 12.04 -35.80 -24.04
N GLY A 7 11.06 -35.39 -24.86
CA GLY A 7 11.30 -34.42 -25.92
C GLY A 7 11.42 -33.01 -25.33
N SER A 8 12.64 -32.50 -25.15
CA SER A 8 12.86 -31.07 -24.91
C SER A 8 12.93 -30.33 -26.24
N LEU A 9 12.01 -29.40 -26.51
CA LEU A 9 12.20 -28.42 -27.58
C LEU A 9 13.11 -27.30 -27.03
N LYS A 10 14.39 -27.29 -27.46
CA LYS A 10 15.29 -26.15 -27.23
C LYS A 10 15.08 -25.14 -28.36
N LEU A 11 14.52 -23.98 -28.04
CA LEU A 11 14.57 -22.80 -28.92
C LEU A 11 15.79 -21.97 -28.52
N ASN A 12 16.78 -21.87 -29.40
CA ASN A 12 17.93 -20.99 -29.23
C ASN A 12 17.57 -19.59 -29.77
N PHE A 13 17.79 -18.55 -28.97
CA PHE A 13 17.73 -17.16 -29.39
C PHE A 13 19.11 -16.53 -29.21
N GLU A 14 19.72 -16.02 -30.27
CA GLU A 14 20.94 -15.22 -30.20
C GLU A 14 20.59 -13.78 -29.80
N GLY A 15 21.24 -13.25 -28.75
CA GLY A 15 21.21 -11.80 -28.46
C GLY A 15 20.91 -11.34 -27.02
N TYR A 16 20.93 -12.19 -25.98
CA TYR A 16 20.77 -11.74 -24.58
C TYR A 16 21.82 -12.35 -23.62
N PRO A 17 22.28 -11.62 -22.57
CA PRO A 17 23.17 -12.17 -21.55
C PRO A 17 22.45 -13.24 -20.70
N GLN A 18 23.19 -14.28 -20.33
CA GLN A 18 22.70 -15.51 -19.70
C GLN A 18 21.86 -15.27 -18.42
N GLY A 19 20.67 -15.88 -18.32
CA GLY A 19 19.91 -15.89 -17.06
C GLY A 19 18.44 -16.32 -17.05
N ASN A 20 17.76 -16.49 -18.19
CA ASN A 20 16.32 -16.80 -18.21
C ASN A 20 16.00 -18.16 -18.86
N THR A 21 15.25 -19.01 -18.17
CA THR A 21 14.75 -20.30 -18.69
C THR A 21 13.22 -20.30 -18.66
N VAL A 22 12.57 -20.58 -19.79
CA VAL A 22 11.12 -20.86 -19.85
C VAL A 22 10.93 -22.37 -19.86
N LYS A 23 10.13 -22.92 -18.93
CA LYS A 23 9.71 -24.34 -18.94
C LYS A 23 8.22 -24.41 -19.28
N ALA A 24 7.89 -25.18 -20.30
CA ALA A 24 6.52 -25.62 -20.57
C ALA A 24 6.40 -27.11 -20.21
N LEU A 25 5.36 -27.48 -19.46
CA LEU A 25 5.01 -28.87 -19.15
C LEU A 25 3.63 -29.17 -19.75
N ALA A 26 3.54 -30.18 -20.61
CA ALA A 26 2.28 -30.70 -21.12
C ALA A 26 2.04 -32.11 -20.54
N TRP A 27 0.81 -32.40 -20.12
CA TRP A 27 0.38 -33.70 -19.62
C TRP A 27 -0.50 -34.39 -20.66
N MET A 28 -0.21 -35.65 -21.00
CA MET A 28 -1.08 -36.50 -21.82
C MET A 28 -1.41 -37.78 -21.03
N PRO A 29 -2.69 -38.18 -20.89
CA PRO A 29 -3.04 -39.49 -20.33
C PRO A 29 -2.81 -40.58 -21.39
N HIS A 30 -2.20 -41.69 -20.97
CA HIS A 30 -2.05 -42.90 -21.78
C HIS A 30 -3.20 -43.87 -21.45
N ASP A 31 -3.98 -44.24 -22.47
CA ASP A 31 -4.71 -45.50 -22.68
C ASP A 31 -6.17 -45.33 -23.16
N ARG A 32 -6.38 -45.60 -24.46
CA ARG A 32 -7.39 -46.52 -25.01
C ARG A 32 -7.24 -46.62 -26.53
N LYS A 33 -7.07 -47.84 -27.04
CA LYS A 33 -7.14 -48.16 -28.47
C LYS A 33 -8.60 -48.07 -28.95
N GLY A 34 -8.91 -47.15 -29.86
CA GLY A 34 -10.21 -46.99 -30.53
C GLY A 34 -10.22 -45.78 -31.48
N PRO A 35 -11.04 -45.74 -32.54
CA PRO A 35 -10.94 -44.73 -33.59
C PRO A 35 -11.41 -43.34 -33.12
N TRP A 36 -10.65 -42.34 -33.54
CA TRP A 36 -10.71 -40.91 -33.20
C TRP A 36 -12.12 -40.32 -33.03
N ARG A 37 -12.41 -39.79 -31.83
CA ARG A 37 -13.46 -38.79 -31.56
C ARG A 37 -12.82 -37.51 -31.05
N ASN A 38 -13.31 -36.36 -31.51
CA ASN A 38 -12.79 -35.01 -31.28
C ASN A 38 -13.08 -34.45 -29.87
N ASP A 39 -12.73 -35.18 -28.81
CA ASP A 39 -12.91 -34.71 -27.43
C ASP A 39 -11.59 -34.79 -26.65
N CYS A 40 -10.80 -33.72 -26.67
CA CYS A 40 -9.66 -33.51 -25.77
C CYS A 40 -9.47 -32.02 -25.49
N CYS A 41 -9.95 -31.56 -24.32
CA CYS A 41 -9.58 -30.26 -23.76
C CYS A 41 -8.15 -30.31 -23.21
N VAL A 42 -7.24 -29.48 -23.73
CA VAL A 42 -5.88 -29.31 -23.20
C VAL A 42 -5.83 -28.05 -22.35
N HIS A 43 -5.60 -28.18 -21.03
CA HIS A 43 -5.29 -27.06 -20.17
C HIS A 43 -3.80 -26.73 -20.26
N THR A 44 -3.45 -25.50 -20.63
CA THR A 44 -2.06 -25.00 -20.62
C THR A 44 -1.92 -23.99 -19.48
N LEU A 45 -1.02 -24.27 -18.52
CA LEU A 45 -0.59 -23.34 -17.48
C LEU A 45 0.79 -22.80 -17.87
N LEU A 46 0.93 -21.47 -17.97
CA LEU A 46 2.18 -20.78 -18.28
C LEU A 46 2.53 -19.87 -17.09
N GLU A 47 3.57 -20.22 -16.34
CA GLU A 47 4.21 -19.30 -15.39
C GLU A 47 5.26 -18.46 -16.12
N VAL A 48 5.12 -17.13 -16.07
CA VAL A 48 6.15 -16.19 -16.53
C VAL A 48 6.63 -15.40 -15.32
N LEU A 49 7.82 -15.70 -14.83
CA LEU A 49 8.49 -14.88 -13.82
C LEU A 49 9.18 -13.70 -14.51
N CYS A 50 8.64 -12.50 -14.30
CA CYS A 50 9.33 -11.24 -14.60
C CYS A 50 9.23 -10.31 -13.38
N GLY A 51 10.36 -10.09 -12.71
CA GLY A 51 10.58 -8.90 -11.87
C GLY A 51 9.65 -8.69 -10.66
N GLY A 52 9.15 -9.74 -10.01
CA GLY A 52 8.46 -9.60 -8.71
C GLY A 52 7.02 -9.08 -8.75
N TYR A 53 6.37 -9.05 -9.92
CA TYR A 53 4.94 -8.77 -10.05
C TYR A 53 4.19 -10.05 -10.46
N MET A 54 3.11 -10.39 -9.75
CA MET A 54 2.19 -11.45 -10.13
C MET A 54 1.15 -10.84 -11.09
N LEU A 55 1.15 -11.24 -12.36
CA LEU A 55 0.04 -10.96 -13.27
C LEU A 55 -1.00 -12.08 -13.10
N GLU A 56 -2.19 -11.74 -12.58
CA GLU A 56 -3.33 -12.65 -12.58
C GLU A 56 -3.81 -12.87 -14.02
N VAL A 57 -3.83 -14.13 -14.45
CA VAL A 57 -4.48 -14.56 -15.70
C VAL A 57 -5.69 -15.37 -15.31
N HIS A 58 -6.90 -14.88 -15.63
CA HIS A 58 -8.13 -15.61 -15.40
C HIS A 58 -8.23 -16.83 -16.34
N PRO A 59 -8.68 -18.01 -15.86
CA PRO A 59 -8.98 -19.13 -16.74
C PRO A 59 -10.30 -18.88 -17.46
N PHE A 60 -10.25 -18.71 -18.78
CA PHE A 60 -11.43 -18.78 -19.64
C PHE A 60 -11.85 -20.24 -19.83
N GLY A 61 -13.17 -20.47 -19.83
CA GLY A 61 -13.78 -21.74 -20.23
C GLY A 61 -13.44 -22.13 -21.68
N GLY A 62 -13.71 -23.38 -22.03
CA GLY A 62 -13.19 -24.11 -23.20
C GLY A 62 -13.10 -23.32 -24.52
N ILE A 63 -11.98 -23.48 -25.22
CA ILE A 63 -11.67 -22.79 -26.48
C ILE A 63 -11.61 -23.82 -27.63
N CYS A 64 -12.32 -23.55 -28.73
CA CYS A 64 -12.29 -24.31 -29.98
C CYS A 64 -10.92 -24.16 -30.70
N MET A 65 -10.46 -25.23 -31.38
CA MET A 65 -9.13 -25.32 -32.02
C MET A 65 -8.79 -24.23 -33.05
N GLN A 66 -9.77 -23.51 -33.63
CA GLN A 66 -9.49 -22.40 -34.55
C GLN A 66 -9.11 -21.08 -33.86
N SER A 67 -9.37 -20.94 -32.55
CA SER A 67 -9.02 -19.74 -31.77
C SER A 67 -7.58 -19.73 -31.24
N ILE A 68 -6.85 -20.86 -31.27
CA ILE A 68 -5.45 -20.91 -30.81
C ILE A 68 -4.53 -20.05 -31.68
N GLU A 69 -4.78 -19.99 -32.99
CA GLU A 69 -3.98 -19.18 -33.92
C GLU A 69 -4.26 -17.67 -33.74
N VAL A 70 -5.49 -17.31 -33.34
CA VAL A 70 -5.89 -15.93 -33.01
C VAL A 70 -5.30 -15.52 -31.66
N THR A 71 -5.34 -16.38 -30.64
CA THR A 71 -4.70 -16.16 -29.34
C THR A 71 -3.18 -16.04 -29.47
N ARG A 72 -2.56 -16.82 -30.37
CA ARG A 72 -1.13 -16.71 -30.71
C ARG A 72 -0.80 -15.36 -31.35
N ARG A 73 -1.59 -14.89 -32.32
CA ARG A 73 -1.38 -13.58 -32.97
C ARG A 73 -1.62 -12.41 -32.00
N SER A 74 -2.63 -12.50 -31.13
CA SER A 74 -2.88 -11.53 -30.07
C SER A 74 -1.77 -11.50 -29.02
N PHE A 75 -1.18 -12.66 -28.68
CA PHE A 75 -0.06 -12.78 -27.75
C PHE A 75 1.26 -12.29 -28.36
N GLU A 76 1.52 -12.55 -29.65
CA GLU A 76 2.67 -11.98 -30.37
C GLU A 76 2.53 -10.46 -30.55
N SER A 77 1.31 -9.96 -30.79
CA SER A 77 1.02 -8.52 -30.82
C SER A 77 1.19 -7.87 -29.44
N ALA A 78 0.78 -8.52 -28.35
CA ALA A 78 0.97 -8.03 -26.98
C ALA A 78 2.46 -8.04 -26.57
N LYS A 79 3.22 -9.06 -26.97
CA LYS A 79 4.69 -9.10 -26.81
C LYS A 79 5.39 -8.02 -27.61
N ALA A 80 4.98 -7.78 -28.85
CA ALA A 80 5.54 -6.72 -29.69
C ALA A 80 5.23 -5.33 -29.11
N SER A 81 4.02 -5.12 -28.57
CA SER A 81 3.63 -3.87 -27.91
C SER A 81 4.37 -3.65 -26.58
N ALA A 82 4.55 -4.70 -25.78
CA ALA A 82 5.33 -4.64 -24.55
C ALA A 82 6.84 -4.41 -24.82
N ALA A 83 7.40 -5.03 -25.86
CA ALA A 83 8.77 -4.81 -26.29
C ALA A 83 8.96 -3.41 -26.90
N ALA A 84 7.97 -2.86 -27.61
CA ALA A 84 7.98 -1.49 -28.11
C ALA A 84 7.83 -0.46 -26.98
N TRP A 85 7.03 -0.76 -25.94
CA TRP A 85 6.89 0.06 -24.75
C TRP A 85 8.17 0.04 -23.90
N PHE A 86 8.78 -1.14 -23.68
CA PHE A 86 10.09 -1.26 -23.02
C PHE A 86 11.20 -0.62 -23.86
N GLY A 87 11.15 -0.73 -25.19
CA GLY A 87 12.08 -0.07 -26.10
C GLY A 87 11.98 1.46 -26.02
N ARG A 88 10.76 2.01 -25.92
CA ARG A 88 10.54 3.45 -25.68
C ARG A 88 10.96 3.88 -24.29
N PHE A 89 10.65 3.10 -23.26
CA PHE A 89 11.08 3.35 -21.87
C PHE A 89 12.61 3.34 -21.73
N MET A 90 13.29 2.43 -22.42
CA MET A 90 14.76 2.38 -22.48
C MET A 90 15.34 3.48 -23.37
N ALA A 91 14.65 3.93 -24.42
CA ALA A 91 15.08 5.04 -25.27
C ALA A 91 14.91 6.40 -24.57
N ASP A 92 13.85 6.58 -23.78
CA ASP A 92 13.59 7.78 -22.96
C ASP A 92 14.52 7.87 -21.73
N HIS A 93 15.24 6.78 -21.40
CA HIS A 93 16.19 6.70 -20.30
C HIS A 93 17.61 6.26 -20.72
N ALA A 94 17.88 6.14 -22.02
CA ALA A 94 19.22 5.95 -22.53
C ALA A 94 19.92 7.31 -22.63
N LEU A 95 20.76 7.61 -21.63
CA LEU A 95 21.86 8.56 -21.80
C LEU A 95 22.74 8.04 -22.96
N VAL A 96 22.60 8.68 -24.13
CA VAL A 96 23.53 8.52 -25.25
C VAL A 96 24.88 9.07 -24.78
N VAL A 97 25.79 8.17 -24.41
CA VAL A 97 27.22 8.47 -24.38
C VAL A 97 27.70 8.37 -25.82
N SER A 98 27.65 9.49 -26.54
CA SER A 98 28.42 9.68 -27.77
C SER A 98 29.70 10.43 -27.42
N ASP A 99 30.82 9.74 -27.63
CA ASP A 99 32.18 10.23 -27.48
C ASP A 99 32.41 11.38 -28.49
N ALA A 100 32.49 12.61 -27.99
CA ALA A 100 32.97 13.76 -28.74
C ALA A 100 33.72 14.67 -27.76
N SER A 101 35.04 14.53 -27.77
CA SER A 101 35.99 15.43 -27.14
C SER A 101 35.67 16.90 -27.48
N LEU A 102 35.43 17.72 -26.46
CA LEU A 102 35.83 19.14 -26.43
C LEU A 102 35.67 19.68 -25.00
N ASP A 103 36.82 20.11 -24.50
CA ASP A 103 37.10 20.84 -23.26
C ASP A 103 35.99 21.78 -22.78
N HIS A 104 35.42 21.51 -21.61
CA HIS A 104 34.95 22.58 -20.73
C HIS A 104 34.93 22.11 -19.27
N SER A 105 35.96 22.54 -18.55
CA SER A 105 36.09 22.46 -17.10
C SER A 105 34.93 23.17 -16.40
N LEU A 106 34.00 22.39 -15.84
CA LEU A 106 33.04 22.86 -14.84
C LEU A 106 33.48 22.37 -13.46
N VAL A 107 34.05 23.31 -12.72
CA VAL A 107 34.48 23.17 -11.33
C VAL A 107 33.24 22.91 -10.46
N VAL A 108 33.06 21.67 -10.01
CA VAL A 108 32.22 21.36 -8.84
C VAL A 108 33.05 21.74 -7.62
N SER A 109 32.71 22.86 -6.99
CA SER A 109 33.32 23.28 -5.73
C SER A 109 32.82 22.36 -4.60
N ASP A 110 33.52 21.25 -4.39
CA ASP A 110 33.50 20.57 -3.10
C ASP A 110 34.15 21.53 -2.10
N ALA A 111 33.34 22.18 -1.25
CA ALA A 111 33.85 23.08 -0.24
C ALA A 111 34.56 22.22 0.82
N SER A 112 35.85 21.94 0.60
CA SER A 112 36.75 21.51 1.65
C SER A 112 36.64 22.54 2.77
N VAL A 113 35.95 22.19 3.86
CA VAL A 113 35.86 23.06 5.02
C VAL A 113 37.30 23.24 5.51
N ASP A 114 37.87 24.41 5.27
CA ASP A 114 39.17 24.74 5.83
C ASP A 114 39.04 24.67 7.36
N HIS A 115 39.60 23.62 7.93
CA HIS A 115 39.62 23.40 9.38
C HIS A 115 40.66 24.29 10.07
N SER A 116 41.28 25.23 9.35
CA SER A 116 42.18 26.22 9.92
C SER A 116 41.39 27.21 10.80
N LEU A 117 41.82 27.31 12.06
CA LEU A 117 41.36 28.35 12.97
C LEU A 117 42.36 29.50 12.90
N VAL A 118 41.88 30.74 12.78
CA VAL A 118 42.74 31.93 12.72
C VAL A 118 42.37 32.89 13.84
N ILE A 119 43.39 33.52 14.45
CA ILE A 119 43.17 34.59 15.43
C ILE A 119 42.43 35.74 14.74
N GLY A 120 41.35 36.22 15.35
CA GLY A 120 40.47 37.23 14.77
C GLY A 120 39.28 36.66 13.97
N GLN A 121 39.21 35.35 13.72
CA GLN A 121 38.04 34.73 13.10
C GLN A 121 36.79 34.97 13.95
N GLU A 122 35.71 35.41 13.30
CA GLU A 122 34.45 35.77 13.94
C GLU A 122 33.36 34.73 13.70
N PHE A 123 32.53 34.50 14.72
CA PHE A 123 31.36 33.66 14.70
C PHE A 123 30.12 34.50 15.04
N PRO A 124 28.99 34.33 14.34
CA PRO A 124 27.77 35.12 14.58
C PRO A 124 27.27 35.07 16.03
N ASP A 125 27.45 33.91 16.68
CA ASP A 125 27.01 33.65 18.04
C ASP A 125 27.84 32.52 18.71
N VAL A 126 27.68 32.37 20.03
CA VAL A 126 28.41 31.37 20.83
C VAL A 126 28.05 29.93 20.46
N GLU A 127 26.84 29.67 20.00
CA GLU A 127 26.38 28.33 19.64
C GLU A 127 26.99 27.89 18.32
N THR A 128 27.07 28.79 17.33
CA THR A 128 27.82 28.58 16.08
C THR A 128 29.29 28.32 16.37
N CYS A 129 29.93 29.16 17.21
CA CYS A 129 31.32 28.94 17.63
C CYS A 129 31.54 27.55 18.25
N ARG A 130 30.70 27.16 19.22
CA ARG A 130 30.79 25.85 19.88
C ARG A 130 30.58 24.69 18.92
N ARG A 131 29.70 24.84 17.92
CA ARG A 131 29.45 23.83 16.89
C ARG A 131 30.68 23.68 16.01
N THR A 132 31.19 24.75 15.42
CA THR A 132 32.38 24.72 14.55
C THR A 132 33.59 24.12 15.26
N LEU A 133 33.85 24.49 16.52
CA LEU A 133 34.97 23.91 17.28
C LEU A 133 34.81 22.41 17.57
N LYS A 134 33.57 21.91 17.67
CA LYS A 134 33.31 20.47 17.81
C LYS A 134 33.47 19.73 16.48
N ASP A 135 33.03 20.35 15.38
CA ASP A 135 33.15 19.78 14.04
C ASP A 135 34.64 19.66 13.64
N ILE A 136 35.44 20.69 13.95
CA ILE A 136 36.90 20.64 13.78
C ILE A 136 37.54 19.57 14.67
N ALA A 137 37.10 19.44 15.92
CA ALA A 137 37.60 18.40 16.82
C ALA A 137 37.37 16.99 16.25
N ILE A 138 36.20 16.76 15.66
CA ILE A 138 35.85 15.50 14.99
C ILE A 138 36.70 15.28 13.73
N ALA A 139 36.80 16.29 12.86
CA ALA A 139 37.54 16.20 11.61
C ALA A 139 39.06 15.99 11.82
N LEU A 140 39.63 16.61 12.86
CA LEU A 140 41.04 16.47 13.22
C LEU A 140 41.28 15.35 14.26
N HIS A 141 40.26 14.55 14.57
CA HIS A 141 40.33 13.40 15.48
C HIS A 141 40.96 13.70 16.85
N PHE A 142 40.52 14.73 17.56
CA PHE A 142 40.92 14.98 18.95
C PHE A 142 39.72 15.28 19.87
N ASP A 143 39.77 14.82 21.12
CA ASP A 143 38.72 15.14 22.09
C ASP A 143 38.88 16.57 22.62
N LEU A 144 37.79 17.34 22.56
CA LEU A 144 37.69 18.72 23.05
C LEU A 144 37.17 18.78 24.50
N ARG A 145 37.97 19.31 25.44
CA ARG A 145 37.55 19.61 26.81
C ARG A 145 37.23 21.08 26.99
N ILE A 146 36.01 21.38 27.42
CA ILE A 146 35.60 22.74 27.77
C ILE A 146 36.24 23.10 29.12
N VAL A 147 37.02 24.18 29.13
CA VAL A 147 37.61 24.75 30.36
C VAL A 147 36.67 25.76 30.98
N LYS A 148 36.12 26.65 30.15
CA LYS A 148 35.18 27.68 30.59
C LYS A 148 34.20 28.02 29.49
N SER A 149 32.93 28.19 29.83
CA SER A 149 31.88 28.55 28.88
C SER A 149 30.85 29.40 29.60
N ASP A 150 30.86 30.70 29.35
CA ASP A 150 29.94 31.67 29.92
C ASP A 150 29.35 32.59 28.83
N ARG A 151 28.59 33.62 29.20
CA ARG A 151 27.94 34.54 28.25
C ARG A 151 28.92 35.45 27.50
N SER A 152 30.17 35.55 27.96
CA SER A 152 31.18 36.48 27.48
C SER A 152 32.39 35.79 26.83
N ARG A 153 32.62 34.51 27.12
CA ARG A 153 33.78 33.77 26.60
C ARG A 153 33.53 32.25 26.53
N PHE A 154 34.28 31.63 25.64
CA PHE A 154 34.40 30.20 25.48
C PHE A 154 35.88 29.81 25.40
N ILE A 155 36.33 28.95 26.31
CA ILE A 155 37.70 28.44 26.39
C ILE A 155 37.64 26.93 26.33
N ALA A 156 38.35 26.35 25.37
CA ALA A 156 38.47 24.91 25.22
C ALA A 156 39.95 24.51 25.02
N LYS A 157 40.28 23.29 25.40
CA LYS A 157 41.61 22.69 25.23
C LYS A 157 41.48 21.24 24.77
N CYS A 158 42.56 20.65 24.31
CA CYS A 158 42.60 19.22 24.04
C CYS A 158 42.43 18.45 25.37
N SER A 159 41.65 17.37 25.35
CA SER A 159 41.41 16.52 26.51
C SER A 159 42.65 15.76 26.98
N LYS A 160 43.62 15.51 26.08
CA LYS A 160 44.84 14.78 26.40
C LYS A 160 45.76 15.63 27.29
N GLU A 161 46.21 15.04 28.39
CA GLU A 161 47.16 15.68 29.30
C GLU A 161 48.48 15.99 28.58
N GLY A 162 49.04 17.17 28.84
CA GLY A 162 50.28 17.65 28.22
C GLY A 162 50.14 18.21 26.80
N CYS A 163 48.97 18.12 26.16
CA CYS A 163 48.75 18.71 24.83
C CYS A 163 48.60 20.24 24.91
N PRO A 164 49.37 21.04 24.13
CA PRO A 164 49.34 22.50 24.20
C PRO A 164 48.14 23.12 23.48
N TRP A 165 47.38 22.34 22.71
CA TRP A 165 46.25 22.88 21.94
C TRP A 165 45.21 23.52 22.85
N ARG A 166 44.89 24.79 22.56
CA ARG A 166 43.95 25.60 23.33
C ARG A 166 43.40 26.75 22.51
N VAL A 167 42.11 27.00 22.63
CA VAL A 167 41.42 28.14 22.01
C VAL A 167 40.69 28.98 23.05
N HIS A 168 40.75 30.30 22.89
CA HIS A 168 39.98 31.27 23.65
C HIS A 168 39.21 32.17 22.69
N VAL A 169 37.89 32.12 22.82
CA VAL A 169 36.95 32.92 22.05
C VAL A 169 36.21 33.85 23.01
N ALA A 170 36.04 35.12 22.66
CA ALA A 170 35.34 36.09 23.48
C ALA A 170 34.32 36.88 22.68
N LYS A 171 33.23 37.28 23.34
CA LYS A 171 32.17 38.10 22.76
C LYS A 171 32.71 39.48 22.37
N CYS A 172 32.35 39.96 21.19
CA CYS A 172 32.65 41.32 20.75
C CYS A 172 31.74 42.32 21.48
N PRO A 173 32.25 43.48 21.93
CA PRO A 173 31.43 44.49 22.61
C PRO A 173 30.26 44.97 21.74
N GLY A 174 29.07 45.10 22.33
CA GLY A 174 27.90 45.66 21.65
C GLY A 174 27.20 44.77 20.62
N VAL A 175 27.79 43.62 20.25
CA VAL A 175 27.24 42.71 19.23
C VAL A 175 27.18 41.25 19.74
N PRO A 176 26.32 40.38 19.17
CA PRO A 176 26.24 38.97 19.57
C PRO A 176 27.46 38.13 19.14
N THR A 177 28.28 38.65 18.23
CA THR A 177 29.45 38.00 17.61
C THR A 177 30.52 37.60 18.62
N PHE A 178 31.20 36.48 18.36
CA PHE A 178 32.33 35.96 19.13
C PHE A 178 33.57 35.86 18.25
N SER A 179 34.73 36.32 18.72
CA SER A 179 35.99 36.25 17.97
C SER A 179 37.06 35.45 18.70
N ILE A 180 37.88 34.72 17.93
CA ILE A 180 39.04 33.99 18.46
C ILE A 180 40.09 35.02 18.92
N ARG A 181 40.33 35.10 20.23
CA ARG A 181 41.29 36.02 20.84
C ARG A 181 42.68 35.42 20.94
N THR A 182 42.76 34.15 21.33
CA THR A 182 44.01 33.41 21.37
C THR A 182 43.81 31.99 20.88
N LEU A 183 44.79 31.49 20.14
CA LEU A 183 44.81 30.14 19.60
C LEU A 183 46.23 29.57 19.72
N HIS A 184 46.34 28.44 20.40
CA HIS A 184 47.48 27.55 20.31
C HIS A 184 47.03 26.35 19.47
N GLY A 185 47.35 26.36 18.18
CA GLY A 185 46.86 25.36 17.22
C GLY A 185 47.69 24.07 17.15
N VAL A 186 48.83 24.00 17.84
CA VAL A 186 49.72 22.83 17.81
C VAL A 186 49.18 21.71 18.70
N HIS A 187 49.11 20.50 18.16
CA HIS A 187 48.87 19.28 18.92
C HIS A 187 50.18 18.50 19.10
N THR A 188 50.41 17.97 20.31
CA THR A 188 51.48 17.00 20.59
C THR A 188 50.93 15.60 20.90
N CYS A 189 49.62 15.44 20.78
CA CYS A 189 48.92 14.18 20.98
C CYS A 189 48.65 13.46 19.66
N GLU A 190 48.55 12.14 19.69
CA GLU A 190 48.15 11.31 18.55
C GLU A 190 46.64 11.34 18.24
N GLY A 191 45.87 12.18 18.94
CA GLY A 191 44.41 12.24 18.78
C GLY A 191 43.67 11.08 19.46
N VAL A 192 42.43 10.84 19.01
CA VAL A 192 41.55 9.78 19.50
C VAL A 192 41.88 8.47 18.76
N ARG A 193 42.42 7.48 19.49
CA ARG A 193 42.86 6.19 18.91
C ARG A 193 41.71 5.19 18.67
N ASN A 194 40.59 5.34 19.38
CA ASN A 194 39.40 4.51 19.20
C ASN A 194 38.38 5.34 18.43
N CYS A 195 37.70 4.81 17.42
CA CYS A 195 36.73 5.59 16.63
C CYS A 195 35.62 6.28 17.47
N HIS A 196 35.46 5.97 18.76
CA HIS A 196 34.56 6.66 19.66
C HIS A 196 35.01 8.10 19.97
N HIS A 197 34.21 9.09 19.58
CA HIS A 197 34.53 10.52 19.74
C HIS A 197 33.55 11.22 20.69
N GLN A 198 34.02 11.94 21.73
CA GLN A 198 33.12 12.57 22.72
C GLN A 198 32.23 13.66 22.12
N GLN A 199 32.72 14.35 21.08
CA GLN A 199 32.00 15.43 20.41
C GLN A 199 30.94 14.92 19.41
N ALA A 200 30.93 13.63 19.06
CA ALA A 200 29.91 12.99 18.20
C ALA A 200 28.58 12.78 18.95
N SER A 201 28.04 13.89 19.45
CA SER A 201 26.78 13.96 20.18
C SER A 201 25.58 13.66 19.27
N ILE A 202 24.43 13.32 19.86
CA ILE A 202 23.17 13.14 19.12
C ILE A 202 22.84 14.37 18.26
N GLY A 203 23.11 15.58 18.77
CA GLY A 203 22.88 16.82 18.01
C GLY A 203 23.84 16.99 16.83
N TRP A 204 25.05 16.45 16.92
CA TRP A 204 25.97 16.41 15.78
C TRP A 204 25.49 15.40 14.74
N VAL A 205 25.19 14.17 15.16
CA VAL A 205 24.63 13.11 14.28
C VAL A 205 23.41 13.64 13.52
N ALA A 206 22.46 14.27 14.21
CA ALA A 206 21.25 14.81 13.59
C ALA A 206 21.53 15.81 12.47
N ARG A 207 22.55 16.68 12.62
CA ARG A 207 22.93 17.65 11.59
C ARG A 207 23.68 16.97 10.44
N SER A 208 24.59 16.05 10.75
CA SER A 208 25.39 15.34 9.73
C SER A 208 24.51 14.50 8.79
N VAL A 209 23.35 14.03 9.28
CA VAL A 209 22.43 13.21 8.47
C VAL A 209 21.23 13.98 7.93
N GLU A 210 21.10 15.28 8.24
CA GLU A 210 19.87 16.04 7.97
C GLU A 210 19.47 16.00 6.50
N GLN A 211 20.43 16.24 5.60
CA GLN A 211 20.19 16.21 4.16
C GLN A 211 19.76 14.83 3.68
N ARG A 212 20.44 13.76 4.14
CA ARG A 212 20.09 12.38 3.78
C ARG A 212 18.72 11.96 4.30
N VAL A 213 18.36 12.39 5.51
CA VAL A 213 17.03 12.15 6.09
C VAL A 213 15.96 12.93 5.33
N ARG A 214 16.26 14.15 4.87
CA ARG A 214 15.35 14.94 4.03
C ARG A 214 15.09 14.27 2.68
N ASP A 215 16.14 13.76 2.05
CA ASP A 215 16.06 13.10 0.75
C ASP A 215 15.44 11.69 0.85
N ASN A 216 15.70 11.00 1.96
CA ASN A 216 15.14 9.69 2.26
C ASN A 216 14.76 9.58 3.75
N PRO A 217 13.49 9.85 4.12
CA PRO A 217 13.02 9.69 5.49
C PRO A 217 13.20 8.27 6.06
N GLN A 218 13.21 7.25 5.19
CA GLN A 218 13.39 5.84 5.56
C GLN A 218 14.86 5.45 5.83
N TYR A 219 15.78 6.42 5.83
CA TYR A 219 17.19 6.22 6.11
C TYR A 219 17.40 5.52 7.46
N LYS A 220 18.02 4.34 7.44
CA LYS A 220 18.03 3.44 8.60
C LYS A 220 19.14 3.82 9.57
N PRO A 221 18.94 3.64 10.90
CA PRO A 221 20.01 3.88 11.88
C PRO A 221 21.30 3.09 11.60
N LYS A 222 21.21 1.89 11.00
CA LYS A 222 22.36 1.09 10.58
C LYS A 222 23.14 1.71 9.42
N GLU A 223 22.44 2.38 8.51
CA GLU A 223 23.07 3.09 7.39
C GLU A 223 23.75 4.35 7.92
N ILE A 224 23.08 5.10 8.81
CA ILE A 224 23.66 6.24 9.54
C ILE A 224 24.97 5.87 10.24
N LEU A 225 24.99 4.72 10.94
CA LEU A 225 26.18 4.18 11.61
C LEU A 225 27.35 4.01 10.64
N GLN A 226 27.09 3.36 9.51
CA GLN A 226 28.09 3.05 8.50
C GLN A 226 28.59 4.32 7.82
N ASP A 227 27.67 5.18 7.40
CA ASP A 227 27.98 6.42 6.70
C ASP A 227 28.80 7.41 7.55
N ILE A 228 28.47 7.55 8.84
CA ILE A 228 29.27 8.37 9.76
C ILE A 228 30.67 7.81 9.93
N ARG A 229 30.81 6.47 9.96
CA ARG A 229 32.11 5.83 10.05
C ARG A 229 32.94 6.07 8.79
N ASP A 230 32.33 5.95 7.62
CA ASP A 230 33.01 6.08 6.33
C ASP A 230 33.39 7.53 6.02
N GLN A 231 32.53 8.49 6.35
CA GLN A 231 32.76 9.92 6.06
C GLN A 231 33.63 10.62 7.10
N HIS A 232 33.51 10.25 8.37
CA HIS A 232 34.13 10.98 9.47
C HIS A 232 35.12 10.14 10.28
N GLY A 233 35.29 8.84 9.99
CA GLY A 233 36.16 7.95 10.76
C GLY A 233 35.71 7.72 12.21
N VAL A 234 34.48 8.13 12.56
CA VAL A 234 33.93 8.09 13.92
C VAL A 234 32.92 6.96 14.07
N ALA A 235 33.01 6.22 15.18
CA ALA A 235 32.01 5.26 15.60
C ALA A 235 30.99 5.93 16.53
N VAL A 236 29.72 5.86 16.15
CA VAL A 236 28.58 6.20 17.00
C VAL A 236 27.85 4.93 17.42
N SER A 237 27.14 4.96 18.54
CA SER A 237 26.27 3.84 18.94
C SER A 237 24.98 3.83 18.12
N TYR A 238 24.34 2.65 18.02
CA TYR A 238 23.02 2.52 17.40
C TYR A 238 22.00 3.51 18.00
N MET A 239 22.01 3.69 19.33
CA MET A 239 21.11 4.62 20.01
C MET A 239 21.42 6.09 19.67
N GLN A 240 22.68 6.45 19.43
CA GLN A 240 23.03 7.80 18.94
C GLN A 240 22.53 8.02 17.52
N ALA A 241 22.70 7.04 16.63
CA ALA A 241 22.19 7.08 15.26
C ALA A 241 20.67 7.22 15.23
N TRP A 242 19.96 6.36 15.97
CA TRP A 242 18.49 6.40 16.07
C TRP A 242 17.99 7.74 16.65
N ARG A 243 18.54 8.19 17.79
CA ARG A 243 18.15 9.50 18.36
C ARG A 243 18.53 10.68 17.47
N GLY A 244 19.61 10.55 16.70
CA GLY A 244 20.05 11.54 15.72
C GLY A 244 19.03 11.67 14.58
N LYS A 245 18.60 10.54 14.02
CA LYS A 245 17.50 10.46 13.05
C LYS A 245 16.23 11.11 13.59
N GLU A 246 15.76 10.68 14.76
CA GLU A 246 14.54 11.22 15.40
C GLU A 246 14.61 12.75 15.57
N ARG A 247 15.77 13.27 15.97
CA ARG A 247 15.97 14.71 16.12
C ARG A 247 15.98 15.45 14.79
N SER A 248 16.55 14.86 13.75
CA SER A 248 16.51 15.39 12.39
C SER A 248 15.07 15.41 11.84
N MET A 249 14.34 14.30 11.99
CA MET A 249 12.92 14.20 11.60
C MET A 249 12.08 15.26 12.30
N ALA A 250 12.27 15.43 13.62
CA ALA A 250 11.57 16.47 14.38
C ALA A 250 11.90 17.90 13.93
N ALA A 251 13.12 18.16 13.47
CA ALA A 251 13.51 19.47 12.94
C ALA A 251 12.88 19.74 11.56
N LEU A 252 12.78 18.72 10.71
CA LEU A 252 12.20 18.82 9.36
C LEU A 252 10.67 18.89 9.38
N HIS A 253 10.03 18.03 10.16
CA HIS A 253 8.58 17.78 10.11
C HIS A 253 7.81 18.31 11.33
N GLY A 254 8.52 18.73 12.37
CA GLY A 254 7.95 18.98 13.70
C GLY A 254 7.89 17.71 14.54
N THR A 255 7.61 17.86 15.84
CA THR A 255 7.47 16.69 16.72
C THR A 255 6.11 16.01 16.52
N PHE A 256 6.01 14.73 16.87
CA PHE A 256 4.72 14.02 16.89
C PHE A 256 3.69 14.75 17.74
N GLU A 257 4.12 15.23 18.91
CA GLU A 257 3.36 16.10 19.79
C GLU A 257 2.83 17.33 19.03
N GLU A 258 3.73 18.13 18.45
CA GLU A 258 3.32 19.31 17.69
C GLU A 258 2.26 18.99 16.61
N GLY A 259 2.39 17.86 15.92
CA GLY A 259 1.40 17.39 14.95
C GLY A 259 -0.02 17.31 15.52
N TYR A 260 -0.23 16.63 16.65
CA TYR A 260 -1.57 16.54 17.26
C TYR A 260 -2.09 17.90 17.76
N ARG A 261 -1.21 18.79 18.23
CA ARG A 261 -1.62 20.14 18.64
C ARG A 261 -2.14 20.98 17.48
N LEU A 262 -1.59 20.72 16.30
CA LEU A 262 -1.89 21.44 15.06
C LEU A 262 -3.17 20.97 14.36
N LEU A 263 -3.72 19.79 14.71
CA LEU A 263 -4.90 19.21 14.04
C LEU A 263 -6.12 20.16 13.94
N PRO A 264 -6.53 20.91 14.98
CA PRO A 264 -7.69 21.81 14.85
C PRO A 264 -7.45 22.90 13.82
N GLY A 265 -6.25 23.49 13.82
CA GLY A 265 -5.83 24.47 12.83
C GLY A 265 -5.76 23.88 11.43
N TYR A 266 -5.26 22.66 11.32
CA TYR A 266 -5.18 21.93 10.06
C TYR A 266 -6.56 21.66 9.45
N CYS A 267 -7.50 21.11 10.23
CA CYS A 267 -8.87 20.88 9.78
C CYS A 267 -9.56 22.18 9.34
N GLU A 268 -9.31 23.29 10.05
CA GLU A 268 -9.82 24.60 9.66
C GLU A 268 -9.24 25.08 8.33
N GLN A 269 -7.94 24.87 8.09
CA GLN A 269 -7.35 25.23 6.80
C GLN A 269 -7.87 24.35 5.66
N ILE A 270 -8.09 23.04 5.89
CA ILE A 270 -8.74 22.17 4.87
C ILE A 270 -10.11 22.75 4.49
N ARG A 271 -10.96 23.07 5.47
CA ARG A 271 -12.30 23.63 5.20
C ARG A 271 -12.24 24.98 4.47
N LYS A 272 -11.25 25.82 4.79
CA LYS A 272 -11.06 27.14 4.14
C LYS A 272 -10.56 27.03 2.70
N THR A 273 -9.56 26.20 2.47
CA THR A 273 -8.88 26.05 1.17
C THR A 273 -9.67 25.17 0.21
N ASN A 274 -10.45 24.23 0.75
CA ASN A 274 -11.29 23.31 0.00
C ASN A 274 -12.76 23.43 0.48
N PRO A 275 -13.47 24.52 0.13
CA PRO A 275 -14.85 24.74 0.56
C PRO A 275 -15.75 23.54 0.26
N GLY A 276 -16.57 23.15 1.26
CA GLY A 276 -17.43 21.96 1.19
C GLY A 276 -16.75 20.65 1.57
N SER A 277 -15.46 20.67 1.93
CA SER A 277 -14.79 19.53 2.55
C SER A 277 -15.23 19.37 4.00
N ILE A 278 -15.24 18.13 4.48
CA ILE A 278 -15.48 17.80 5.88
C ILE A 278 -14.12 17.45 6.49
N ALA A 279 -13.73 18.15 7.54
CA ALA A 279 -12.55 17.82 8.33
C ALA A 279 -12.90 18.07 9.79
N SER A 280 -12.76 17.09 10.68
CA SER A 280 -13.20 17.21 12.07
C SER A 280 -12.24 16.44 12.97
N VAL A 281 -11.85 17.05 14.09
CA VAL A 281 -11.02 16.42 15.12
C VAL A 281 -11.79 16.39 16.43
N PHE A 282 -11.77 15.24 17.09
CA PHE A 282 -12.45 14.96 18.34
C PHE A 282 -11.42 14.59 19.41
N ALA A 283 -11.61 15.14 20.60
CA ALA A 283 -10.78 14.87 21.76
C ALA A 283 -11.66 14.67 23.00
N THR A 284 -11.19 13.83 23.92
CA THR A 284 -11.96 13.39 25.09
C THR A 284 -11.19 13.63 26.40
N GLY A 285 -11.93 13.77 27.49
CA GLY A 285 -11.40 13.92 28.84
C GLY A 285 -11.03 15.37 29.22
N GLN A 286 -10.63 15.57 30.48
CA GLN A 286 -10.23 16.89 30.98
C GLN A 286 -8.96 17.44 30.33
N GLU A 287 -8.13 16.55 29.77
CA GLU A 287 -6.86 16.89 29.11
C GLU A 287 -7.02 17.10 27.59
N ASN A 288 -8.24 17.00 27.03
CA ASN A 288 -8.51 17.09 25.58
C ASN A 288 -7.61 16.14 24.76
N CYS A 289 -7.44 14.89 25.20
CA CYS A 289 -6.64 13.89 24.48
C CYS A 289 -7.28 13.53 23.15
N PHE A 290 -6.49 13.49 22.08
CA PHE A 290 -6.93 13.04 20.76
C PHE A 290 -7.68 11.69 20.83
N GLN A 291 -8.82 11.62 20.15
CA GLN A 291 -9.59 10.39 20.00
C GLN A 291 -9.81 10.04 18.53
N ARG A 292 -10.27 11.00 17.73
CA ARG A 292 -10.68 10.76 16.34
C ARG A 292 -10.36 11.93 15.42
N LEU A 293 -9.99 11.63 14.19
CA LEU A 293 -9.90 12.55 13.06
C LEU A 293 -10.76 12.00 11.93
N PHE A 294 -11.55 12.84 11.26
CA PHE A 294 -12.27 12.50 10.04
C PHE A 294 -11.96 13.56 8.98
N ILE A 295 -11.55 13.15 7.78
CA ILE A 295 -11.31 14.04 6.64
C ILE A 295 -11.91 13.43 5.37
N SER A 296 -12.68 14.24 4.65
CA SER A 296 -13.13 13.98 3.29
C SER A 296 -13.13 15.28 2.49
N PHE A 297 -12.42 15.29 1.37
CA PHE A 297 -12.31 16.47 0.52
C PHE A 297 -13.57 16.64 -0.35
N ARG A 298 -13.96 17.89 -0.60
CA ARG A 298 -15.09 18.22 -1.48
C ARG A 298 -14.98 17.52 -2.84
N ALA A 299 -13.77 17.42 -3.37
CA ALA A 299 -13.50 16.75 -4.64
C ALA A 299 -13.85 15.26 -4.60
N SER A 300 -13.43 14.55 -3.54
CA SER A 300 -13.82 13.16 -3.30
C SER A 300 -15.32 13.00 -3.11
N ILE A 301 -15.95 13.86 -2.31
CA ILE A 301 -17.41 13.81 -2.08
C ILE A 301 -18.16 13.99 -3.40
N TYR A 302 -17.76 14.97 -4.21
CA TYR A 302 -18.40 15.25 -5.49
C TYR A 302 -18.23 14.10 -6.48
N GLY A 303 -17.01 13.61 -6.67
CA GLY A 303 -16.74 12.54 -7.64
C GLY A 303 -17.52 11.27 -7.30
N PHE A 304 -17.58 10.90 -6.02
CA PHE A 304 -18.35 9.74 -5.60
C PHE A 304 -19.86 9.89 -5.87
N ILE A 305 -20.46 11.01 -5.44
CA ILE A 305 -21.90 11.19 -5.53
C ILE A 305 -22.39 11.26 -6.98
N ASN A 306 -21.60 11.86 -7.87
CA ASN A 306 -22.08 12.19 -9.22
C ASN A 306 -21.62 11.20 -10.30
N ALA A 307 -20.57 10.42 -10.07
CA ALA A 307 -19.91 9.75 -11.19
C ALA A 307 -19.24 8.40 -10.89
N CYS A 308 -18.75 8.16 -9.67
CA CYS A 308 -18.22 6.83 -9.32
C CYS A 308 -19.30 5.75 -9.39
N ARG A 309 -18.87 4.49 -9.41
CA ARG A 309 -19.78 3.37 -9.22
C ARG A 309 -20.40 3.48 -7.81
N PRO A 310 -21.69 3.12 -7.63
CA PRO A 310 -22.35 3.11 -6.32
C PRO A 310 -21.88 1.90 -5.48
N LEU A 311 -20.57 1.84 -5.26
CA LEU A 311 -19.83 0.78 -4.60
C LEU A 311 -18.81 1.44 -3.67
N LEU A 312 -18.83 1.04 -2.39
CA LEU A 312 -17.83 1.44 -1.41
C LEU A 312 -17.12 0.21 -0.85
N GLU A 313 -15.82 0.35 -0.66
CA GLU A 313 -14.98 -0.58 0.07
C GLU A 313 -14.55 0.07 1.39
N LEU A 314 -14.66 -0.70 2.48
CA LEU A 314 -14.29 -0.28 3.82
C LEU A 314 -13.18 -1.18 4.35
N ASP A 315 -12.10 -0.57 4.82
CA ASP A 315 -11.03 -1.28 5.50
C ASP A 315 -10.21 -0.37 6.42
N LYS A 316 -9.22 -0.96 7.09
CA LYS A 316 -8.34 -0.33 8.07
C LYS A 316 -6.86 -0.73 7.88
N ALA A 317 -5.97 0.10 8.39
CA ALA A 317 -4.58 -0.26 8.66
C ALA A 317 -4.12 0.26 10.01
N HIS A 318 -3.34 -0.55 10.73
CA HIS A 318 -2.75 -0.12 11.99
C HIS A 318 -1.54 0.77 11.74
N LEU A 319 -1.55 1.95 12.37
CA LEU A 319 -0.43 2.86 12.37
C LEU A 319 0.68 2.32 13.28
N LYS A 320 1.91 2.42 12.80
CA LYS A 320 3.13 2.11 13.55
C LYS A 320 3.80 3.44 13.89
N GLY A 321 4.52 3.52 15.01
CA GLY A 321 5.25 4.72 15.38
C GLY A 321 5.18 5.02 16.87
N LYS A 322 5.49 6.27 17.24
CA LYS A 322 5.46 6.73 18.64
C LYS A 322 4.06 6.68 19.25
N TYR A 323 3.05 7.03 18.45
CA TYR A 323 1.65 6.90 18.83
C TYR A 323 1.01 5.85 17.94
N LEU A 324 0.39 4.86 18.57
CA LEU A 324 -0.41 3.86 17.88
C LEU A 324 -1.74 4.48 17.44
N GLY A 325 -2.44 3.78 16.56
CA GLY A 325 -3.78 4.15 16.12
C GLY A 325 -4.21 3.28 14.94
N THR A 326 -5.40 3.52 14.46
CA THR A 326 -5.94 2.83 13.29
C THR A 326 -6.38 3.86 12.26
N LEU A 327 -5.86 3.72 11.04
CA LEU A 327 -6.30 4.44 9.86
C LEU A 327 -7.49 3.69 9.25
N LEU A 328 -8.65 4.33 9.17
CA LEU A 328 -9.85 3.80 8.51
C LEU A 328 -10.01 4.52 7.17
N CYS A 329 -10.45 3.80 6.14
CA CYS A 329 -10.74 4.39 4.84
C CYS A 329 -12.01 3.82 4.24
N ALA A 330 -12.81 4.71 3.66
CA ALA A 330 -13.86 4.37 2.71
C ALA A 330 -13.38 4.80 1.33
N ALA A 331 -13.32 3.87 0.38
CA ALA A 331 -12.96 4.14 -1.01
C ALA A 331 -14.05 3.63 -1.95
N ALA A 332 -14.31 4.38 -3.02
CA ALA A 332 -15.16 3.95 -4.11
C ALA A 332 -14.31 3.35 -5.24
N VAL A 333 -14.99 2.98 -6.34
CA VAL A 333 -14.36 2.62 -7.59
C VAL A 333 -14.81 3.61 -8.68
N ASP A 334 -13.85 4.15 -9.43
CA ASP A 334 -14.11 5.05 -10.55
C ASP A 334 -14.67 4.28 -11.76
N ALA A 335 -14.83 4.98 -12.88
CA ALA A 335 -15.37 4.36 -14.09
C ALA A 335 -14.44 3.29 -14.70
N ASP A 336 -13.12 3.44 -14.56
CA ASP A 336 -12.07 2.63 -15.21
C ASP A 336 -11.40 1.65 -14.22
N ASP A 337 -12.16 1.17 -13.24
CA ASP A 337 -11.77 0.17 -12.23
C ASP A 337 -10.68 0.63 -11.24
N ALA A 338 -10.36 1.92 -11.16
CA ALA A 338 -9.41 2.43 -10.19
C ALA A 338 -10.09 2.77 -8.85
N LEU A 339 -9.39 2.55 -7.74
CA LEU A 339 -9.86 3.01 -6.42
C LEU A 339 -10.03 4.53 -6.39
N PHE A 340 -10.94 5.00 -5.57
CA PHE A 340 -11.23 6.41 -5.41
C PHE A 340 -11.48 6.73 -3.93
N PRO A 341 -10.48 7.21 -3.19
CA PRO A 341 -10.62 7.47 -1.76
C PRO A 341 -11.67 8.54 -1.46
N LEU A 342 -12.71 8.15 -0.72
CA LEU A 342 -13.83 9.02 -0.36
C LEU A 342 -13.60 9.72 0.98
N ALA A 343 -13.30 8.95 2.02
CA ALA A 343 -13.14 9.46 3.38
C ALA A 343 -12.07 8.69 4.14
N ILE A 344 -11.33 9.41 4.98
CA ILE A 344 -10.23 8.87 5.78
C ILE A 344 -10.45 9.28 7.24
N ALA A 345 -10.23 8.35 8.14
CA ALA A 345 -10.25 8.63 9.57
C ALA A 345 -9.03 8.05 10.29
N ILE A 346 -8.60 8.73 11.35
CA ILE A 346 -7.63 8.19 12.30
C ILE A 346 -8.33 8.09 13.64
N VAL A 347 -8.29 6.89 14.21
CA VAL A 347 -8.87 6.61 15.53
C VAL A 347 -7.78 6.09 16.47
N ASP A 348 -7.97 6.31 17.77
CA ASP A 348 -7.08 5.88 18.84
C ASP A 348 -6.91 4.36 18.91
N THR A 349 -8.00 3.62 18.70
CA THR A 349 -8.02 2.16 18.61
C THR A 349 -9.06 1.71 17.61
N GLU A 350 -8.94 0.50 17.12
CA GLU A 350 -10.07 -0.15 16.50
C GLU A 350 -11.08 -0.59 17.58
N SER A 351 -12.34 -0.20 17.41
CA SER A 351 -13.45 -0.59 18.27
C SER A 351 -14.79 -0.47 17.54
N ASP A 352 -15.81 -1.17 18.03
CA ASP A 352 -17.17 -1.08 17.49
C ASP A 352 -17.70 0.36 17.56
N GLU A 353 -17.39 1.09 18.65
CA GLU A 353 -17.76 2.51 18.80
C GLU A 353 -17.12 3.40 17.71
N ASN A 354 -15.85 3.15 17.38
CA ASN A 354 -15.12 3.92 16.38
C ASN A 354 -15.61 3.61 14.96
N TRP A 355 -15.99 2.36 14.65
CA TRP A 355 -16.64 2.00 13.39
C TRP A 355 -18.04 2.60 13.27
N MET A 356 -18.85 2.52 14.34
CA MET A 356 -20.17 3.15 14.41
C MET A 356 -20.08 4.66 14.15
N TRP A 357 -19.14 5.33 14.82
CA TRP A 357 -18.88 6.75 14.59
C TRP A 357 -18.43 7.05 13.14
N PHE A 358 -17.50 6.26 12.59
CA PHE A 358 -16.99 6.49 11.23
C PHE A 358 -18.12 6.37 10.19
N MET A 359 -18.98 5.35 10.33
CA MET A 359 -20.13 5.16 9.45
C MET A 359 -21.20 6.25 9.65
N SER A 360 -21.36 6.77 10.87
CA SER A 360 -22.21 7.94 11.13
C SER A 360 -21.72 9.18 10.37
N GLU A 361 -20.42 9.47 10.42
CA GLU A 361 -19.83 10.60 9.68
C GLU A 361 -19.94 10.40 8.16
N LEU A 362 -19.71 9.18 7.67
CA LEU A 362 -19.89 8.84 6.26
C LEU A 362 -21.36 9.00 5.82
N ARG A 363 -22.31 8.61 6.66
CA ARG A 363 -23.75 8.81 6.38
C ARG A 363 -24.12 10.28 6.32
N LYS A 364 -23.62 11.11 7.26
CA LYS A 364 -23.86 12.56 7.24
C LYS A 364 -23.30 13.20 5.98
N LEU A 365 -22.12 12.75 5.54
CA LEU A 365 -21.48 13.18 4.31
C LEU A 365 -22.34 12.87 3.08
N LEU A 366 -22.93 11.68 3.01
CA LEU A 366 -23.77 11.25 1.88
C LEU A 366 -25.19 11.81 1.92
N GLY A 367 -25.75 11.99 3.12
CA GLY A 367 -27.15 12.35 3.40
C GLY A 367 -27.61 13.74 2.95
N VAL A 368 -26.81 14.47 2.18
CA VAL A 368 -27.20 15.74 1.54
C VAL A 368 -27.71 15.52 0.10
N ASN A 369 -27.44 14.37 -0.54
CA ASN A 369 -27.76 14.15 -1.96
C ASN A 369 -28.19 12.70 -2.31
N THR A 370 -28.71 11.91 -1.36
CA THR A 370 -29.02 10.48 -1.58
C THR A 370 -30.24 10.21 -2.47
N ASP A 371 -31.13 11.20 -2.68
CA ASP A 371 -32.40 10.97 -3.40
C ASP A 371 -32.19 10.57 -4.87
N ASN A 372 -31.02 10.88 -5.44
CA ASN A 372 -30.65 10.52 -6.82
C ASN A 372 -29.62 9.39 -6.91
N MET A 373 -29.12 8.85 -5.79
CA MET A 373 -28.07 7.83 -5.81
C MET A 373 -28.70 6.43 -5.98
N PRO A 374 -28.19 5.59 -6.92
CA PRO A 374 -28.59 4.19 -7.00
C PRO A 374 -28.36 3.46 -5.67
N ARG A 375 -29.03 2.32 -5.47
CA ARG A 375 -28.85 1.52 -4.25
C ARG A 375 -27.38 1.17 -4.06
N LEU A 376 -26.82 1.63 -2.94
CA LEU A 376 -25.40 1.50 -2.61
C LEU A 376 -25.04 0.04 -2.30
N THR A 377 -23.92 -0.41 -2.84
CA THR A 377 -23.24 -1.64 -2.39
C THR A 377 -22.06 -1.27 -1.50
N ILE A 378 -21.91 -1.93 -0.35
CA ILE A 378 -20.76 -1.77 0.54
C ILE A 378 -20.05 -3.12 0.66
N LEU A 379 -18.73 -3.13 0.51
CA LEU A 379 -17.85 -4.28 0.72
C LEU A 379 -16.94 -4.03 1.91
N SER A 380 -16.78 -5.03 2.78
CA SER A 380 -15.84 -4.95 3.90
C SER A 380 -15.34 -6.33 4.33
N GLU A 381 -14.42 -6.36 5.30
CA GLU A 381 -14.20 -7.58 6.09
C GLU A 381 -15.40 -7.88 6.98
N ARG A 382 -15.52 -9.13 7.43
CA ARG A 382 -16.59 -9.58 8.34
C ARG A 382 -16.19 -9.36 9.80
N GLN A 383 -16.11 -8.11 10.22
CA GLN A 383 -15.88 -7.71 11.62
C GLN A 383 -17.19 -7.21 12.24
N SER A 384 -17.51 -7.64 13.46
CA SER A 384 -18.79 -7.33 14.12
C SER A 384 -19.08 -5.83 14.16
N GLY A 385 -18.10 -5.01 14.54
CA GLY A 385 -18.26 -3.56 14.59
C GLY A 385 -18.53 -2.91 13.25
N ILE A 386 -17.98 -3.43 12.14
CA ILE A 386 -18.25 -2.92 10.80
C ILE A 386 -19.67 -3.31 10.37
N VAL A 387 -20.05 -4.57 10.58
CA VAL A 387 -21.38 -5.09 10.22
C VAL A 387 -22.47 -4.30 10.92
N GLU A 388 -22.39 -4.15 12.24
CA GLU A 388 -23.38 -3.42 13.02
C GLU A 388 -23.45 -1.93 12.60
N ALA A 389 -22.30 -1.31 12.32
CA ALA A 389 -22.24 0.08 11.87
C ALA A 389 -22.85 0.28 10.48
N VAL A 390 -22.63 -0.65 9.55
CA VAL A 390 -23.23 -0.63 8.20
C VAL A 390 -24.75 -0.82 8.30
N GLU A 391 -25.22 -1.83 9.03
CA GLU A 391 -26.65 -2.10 9.21
C GLU A 391 -27.38 -0.90 9.85
N THR A 392 -26.74 -0.23 10.80
CA THR A 392 -27.31 0.93 11.51
C THR A 392 -27.37 2.17 10.62
N HIS A 393 -26.30 2.49 9.89
CA HIS A 393 -26.19 3.75 9.16
C HIS A 393 -26.60 3.68 7.68
N PHE A 394 -26.52 2.49 7.08
CA PHE A 394 -26.87 2.22 5.69
C PHE A 394 -27.80 1.00 5.56
N PRO A 395 -28.97 1.00 6.23
CA PRO A 395 -29.87 -0.17 6.24
C PRO A 395 -30.42 -0.56 4.86
N SER A 396 -30.41 0.37 3.90
CA SER A 396 -30.84 0.13 2.51
C SER A 396 -29.70 -0.34 1.59
N ALA A 397 -28.45 -0.34 2.05
CA ALA A 397 -27.30 -0.75 1.25
C ALA A 397 -27.17 -2.28 1.23
N SER A 398 -26.69 -2.82 0.11
CA SER A 398 -26.29 -4.22 0.04
C SER A 398 -24.90 -4.39 0.63
N HIS A 399 -24.79 -5.02 1.80
CA HIS A 399 -23.51 -5.27 2.46
C HIS A 399 -22.95 -6.65 2.07
N GLY A 400 -21.81 -6.66 1.40
CA GLY A 400 -21.08 -7.87 1.01
C GLY A 400 -19.74 -8.00 1.72
N PHE A 401 -19.25 -9.23 1.83
CA PHE A 401 -17.94 -9.51 2.44
C PHE A 401 -16.87 -9.80 1.39
N CYS A 402 -15.66 -9.33 1.71
CA CYS A 402 -14.45 -9.57 0.94
C CYS A 402 -14.18 -11.07 0.76
N LEU A 403 -14.05 -11.52 -0.49
CA LEU A 403 -13.80 -12.93 -0.79
C LEU A 403 -12.43 -13.42 -0.32
N ARG A 404 -11.45 -12.53 -0.15
CA ARG A 404 -10.15 -12.89 0.45
C ARG A 404 -10.36 -13.49 1.83
N PHE A 405 -11.11 -12.81 2.69
CA PHE A 405 -11.42 -13.28 4.04
C PHE A 405 -12.21 -14.59 4.04
N ILE A 406 -13.25 -14.68 3.20
CA ILE A 406 -14.11 -15.86 3.11
C ILE A 406 -13.31 -17.08 2.62
N SER A 407 -12.49 -16.90 1.57
CA SER A 407 -11.67 -17.97 0.99
C SER A 407 -10.51 -18.41 1.88
N GLU A 408 -9.88 -17.48 2.62
CA GLU A 408 -8.90 -17.79 3.66
C GLU A 408 -9.51 -18.68 4.74
N ASN A 409 -10.68 -18.28 5.26
CA ASN A 409 -11.38 -19.08 6.27
C ASN A 409 -11.77 -20.48 5.74
N PHE A 410 -12.31 -20.56 4.54
CA PHE A 410 -12.67 -21.84 3.91
C PHE A 410 -11.43 -22.74 3.75
N ARG A 411 -10.33 -22.19 3.21
CA ARG A 411 -9.07 -22.92 3.04
C ARG A 411 -8.50 -23.41 4.37
N ASP A 412 -8.51 -22.58 5.41
CA ASP A 412 -7.99 -22.94 6.73
C ASP A 412 -8.84 -24.00 7.43
N THR A 413 -10.15 -24.00 7.18
CA THR A 413 -11.10 -24.97 7.74
C THR A 413 -10.94 -26.34 7.08
N PHE A 414 -10.96 -26.40 5.75
CA PHE A 414 -11.02 -27.68 5.03
C PHE A 414 -9.65 -28.22 4.61
N LYS A 415 -8.65 -27.36 4.43
CA LYS A 415 -7.28 -27.71 4.01
C LYS A 415 -7.23 -28.70 2.84
N ASN A 416 -8.20 -28.59 1.92
CA ASN A 416 -8.39 -29.50 0.80
C ASN A 416 -8.49 -28.71 -0.51
N THR A 417 -7.48 -28.86 -1.37
CA THR A 417 -7.38 -28.11 -2.63
C THR A 417 -8.53 -28.37 -3.59
N LYS A 418 -9.07 -29.61 -3.64
CA LYS A 418 -10.22 -29.93 -4.50
C LYS A 418 -11.47 -29.16 -4.05
N LEU A 419 -11.74 -29.16 -2.73
CA LEU A 419 -12.84 -28.37 -2.17
C LEU A 419 -12.66 -26.87 -2.44
N VAL A 420 -11.46 -26.34 -2.25
CA VAL A 420 -11.16 -24.93 -2.52
C VAL A 420 -11.42 -24.57 -3.99
N ASN A 421 -11.06 -25.44 -4.93
CA ASN A 421 -11.33 -25.20 -6.36
C ASN A 421 -12.83 -25.20 -6.67
N ILE A 422 -13.60 -26.14 -6.11
CA ILE A 422 -15.05 -26.19 -6.30
C ILE A 422 -15.72 -24.98 -5.63
N PHE A 423 -15.22 -24.55 -4.47
CA PHE A 423 -15.67 -23.35 -3.78
C PHE A 423 -15.52 -22.11 -4.67
N TRP A 424 -14.36 -21.93 -5.33
CA TRP A 424 -14.19 -20.82 -6.28
C TRP A 424 -15.14 -20.89 -7.48
N ASN A 425 -15.43 -22.09 -7.98
CA ASN A 425 -16.45 -22.25 -9.02
C ASN A 425 -17.86 -21.89 -8.52
N ALA A 426 -18.17 -22.20 -7.25
CA ALA A 426 -19.43 -21.81 -6.62
C ALA A 426 -19.52 -20.29 -6.44
N VAL A 427 -18.46 -19.65 -5.91
CA VAL A 427 -18.36 -18.19 -5.75
C VAL A 427 -18.77 -17.44 -7.02
N TYR A 428 -18.21 -17.85 -8.17
CA TYR A 428 -18.41 -17.19 -9.46
C TYR A 428 -19.61 -17.73 -10.26
N ALA A 429 -20.36 -18.70 -9.72
CA ALA A 429 -21.58 -19.19 -10.34
C ALA A 429 -22.57 -18.01 -10.50
N LEU A 430 -23.13 -17.90 -11.71
CA LEU A 430 -23.97 -16.75 -12.06
C LEU A 430 -25.43 -16.98 -11.68
N THR A 431 -25.83 -18.25 -11.56
CA THR A 431 -27.19 -18.67 -11.24
C THR A 431 -27.23 -19.52 -9.97
N ALA A 432 -28.37 -19.50 -9.28
CA ALA A 432 -28.60 -20.34 -8.10
C ALA A 432 -28.44 -21.83 -8.45
N VAL A 433 -28.90 -22.25 -9.64
CA VAL A 433 -28.80 -23.65 -10.09
C VAL A 433 -27.34 -24.11 -10.21
N GLU A 434 -26.49 -23.30 -10.86
CA GLU A 434 -25.06 -23.58 -10.96
C GLU A 434 -24.40 -23.60 -9.58
N PHE A 435 -24.76 -22.65 -8.70
CA PHE A 435 -24.22 -22.58 -7.35
C PHE A 435 -24.57 -23.84 -6.54
N GLU A 436 -25.84 -24.21 -6.45
CA GLU A 436 -26.31 -25.38 -5.68
C GLU A 436 -25.70 -26.70 -6.21
N SER A 437 -25.50 -26.80 -7.51
CA SER A 437 -24.77 -27.93 -8.11
C SER A 437 -23.35 -28.04 -7.55
N LYS A 438 -22.63 -26.91 -7.42
CA LYS A 438 -21.30 -26.88 -6.80
C LYS A 438 -21.33 -27.15 -5.31
N ILE A 439 -22.38 -26.74 -4.60
CA ILE A 439 -22.56 -27.10 -3.18
C ILE A 439 -22.72 -28.61 -3.03
N THR A 440 -23.52 -29.25 -3.88
CA THR A 440 -23.71 -30.71 -3.84
C THR A 440 -22.39 -31.44 -4.10
N GLU A 441 -21.62 -31.00 -5.10
CA GLU A 441 -20.28 -31.53 -5.40
C GLU A 441 -19.32 -31.42 -4.19
N MET A 442 -19.40 -30.33 -3.42
CA MET A 442 -18.61 -30.17 -2.19
C MET A 442 -19.09 -31.08 -1.05
N ILE A 443 -20.40 -31.23 -0.88
CA ILE A 443 -20.99 -32.09 0.17
C ILE A 443 -20.62 -33.56 -0.04
N GLU A 444 -20.54 -34.02 -1.28
CA GLU A 444 -20.07 -35.36 -1.63
C GLU A 444 -18.63 -35.63 -1.17
N ILE A 445 -17.79 -34.58 -1.13
CA ILE A 445 -16.41 -34.67 -0.66
C ILE A 445 -16.33 -34.53 0.87
N SER A 446 -17.10 -33.63 1.46
CA SER A 446 -17.14 -33.42 2.91
C SER A 446 -18.48 -32.84 3.37
N GLN A 447 -19.15 -33.53 4.28
CA GLN A 447 -20.40 -33.04 4.88
C GLN A 447 -20.20 -31.84 5.81
N ASP A 448 -18.98 -31.59 6.29
CA ASP A 448 -18.64 -30.45 7.16
C ASP A 448 -18.79 -29.11 6.42
N VAL A 449 -18.96 -29.15 5.10
CA VAL A 449 -19.31 -28.00 4.26
C VAL A 449 -20.66 -27.40 4.67
N ILE A 450 -21.64 -28.23 5.02
CA ILE A 450 -23.01 -27.78 5.39
C ILE A 450 -23.00 -26.82 6.60
N PRO A 451 -22.42 -27.18 7.77
CA PRO A 451 -22.37 -26.26 8.90
C PRO A 451 -21.52 -25.01 8.62
N TRP A 452 -20.51 -25.09 7.75
CA TRP A 452 -19.72 -23.92 7.37
C TRP A 452 -20.57 -22.86 6.63
N PHE A 453 -21.41 -23.27 5.68
CA PHE A 453 -22.33 -22.36 4.96
C PHE A 453 -23.38 -21.71 5.86
N LYS A 454 -23.74 -22.33 6.99
CA LYS A 454 -24.58 -21.67 8.02
C LYS A 454 -23.84 -20.51 8.68
N GLY A 455 -22.53 -20.68 8.90
CA GLY A 455 -21.66 -19.63 9.41
C GLY A 455 -21.41 -18.52 8.40
N PHE A 456 -21.36 -18.84 7.10
CA PHE A 456 -21.08 -17.90 6.00
C PHE A 456 -22.18 -17.93 4.92
N PRO A 457 -23.33 -17.27 5.16
CA PRO A 457 -24.46 -17.29 4.22
C PRO A 457 -24.06 -16.79 2.82
N PRO A 458 -24.40 -17.52 1.73
CA PRO A 458 -24.05 -17.16 0.36
C PRO A 458 -24.52 -15.76 -0.06
N GLN A 459 -25.62 -15.27 0.51
CA GLN A 459 -26.20 -13.95 0.23
C GLN A 459 -25.24 -12.79 0.53
N LEU A 460 -24.17 -13.03 1.28
CA LEU A 460 -23.20 -12.00 1.67
C LEU A 460 -21.95 -12.00 0.78
N TRP A 461 -21.73 -13.01 -0.06
CA TRP A 461 -20.47 -13.15 -0.80
C TRP A 461 -20.58 -13.80 -2.18
N ALA A 462 -21.54 -14.70 -2.41
CA ALA A 462 -21.69 -15.43 -3.66
C ALA A 462 -22.36 -14.61 -4.75
N VAL A 463 -21.87 -14.69 -5.99
CA VAL A 463 -22.40 -13.92 -7.13
C VAL A 463 -23.87 -14.24 -7.42
N ALA A 464 -24.25 -15.51 -7.36
CA ALA A 464 -25.61 -15.95 -7.65
C ALA A 464 -26.67 -15.37 -6.70
N TYR A 465 -26.30 -15.18 -5.42
CA TYR A 465 -27.21 -14.87 -4.31
C TYR A 465 -27.09 -13.46 -3.74
N PHE A 466 -26.02 -12.73 -4.05
CA PHE A 466 -25.84 -11.38 -3.55
C PHE A 466 -26.83 -10.43 -4.23
N ASP A 467 -27.57 -9.67 -3.43
CA ASP A 467 -28.62 -8.78 -3.93
C ASP A 467 -28.07 -7.49 -4.58
N GLY A 468 -26.86 -7.06 -4.22
CA GLY A 468 -26.24 -5.83 -4.73
C GLY A 468 -25.47 -6.03 -6.03
N VAL A 469 -25.07 -4.93 -6.67
CA VAL A 469 -24.19 -4.94 -7.84
C VAL A 469 -22.77 -4.62 -7.40
N ARG A 470 -21.82 -5.51 -7.70
CA ARG A 470 -20.39 -5.32 -7.37
C ARG A 470 -19.54 -4.95 -8.58
N TYR A 471 -20.10 -4.96 -9.78
CA TYR A 471 -19.37 -4.66 -11.02
C TYR A 471 -18.11 -5.52 -11.23
N GLY A 472 -18.08 -6.73 -10.65
CA GLY A 472 -16.92 -7.63 -10.68
C GLY A 472 -15.88 -7.43 -9.58
N HIS A 473 -16.14 -6.53 -8.63
CA HIS A 473 -15.27 -6.31 -7.46
C HIS A 473 -15.62 -7.27 -6.34
N PHE A 474 -14.65 -8.06 -5.89
CA PHE A 474 -14.86 -9.09 -4.86
C PHE A 474 -13.82 -9.07 -3.74
N SER A 475 -12.69 -8.41 -3.98
CA SER A 475 -11.66 -8.08 -3.00
C SER A 475 -11.86 -6.65 -2.49
N LEU A 476 -11.01 -6.22 -1.55
CA LEU A 476 -10.93 -4.84 -1.09
C LEU A 476 -9.62 -4.25 -1.61
N GLY A 477 -9.66 -3.52 -2.72
CA GLY A 477 -8.50 -2.78 -3.20
C GLY A 477 -8.02 -1.74 -2.19
N VAL A 478 -8.94 -1.18 -1.39
CA VAL A 478 -8.62 -0.20 -0.33
C VAL A 478 -7.59 -0.72 0.70
N THR A 479 -7.51 -2.05 0.90
CA THR A 479 -6.53 -2.69 1.78
C THR A 479 -5.09 -2.34 1.38
N GLU A 480 -4.76 -2.46 0.10
CA GLU A 480 -3.40 -2.20 -0.40
C GLU A 480 -3.04 -0.71 -0.29
N LEU A 481 -4.00 0.17 -0.57
CA LEU A 481 -3.85 1.61 -0.44
C LEU A 481 -3.53 2.00 1.01
N LEU A 482 -4.28 1.44 1.96
CA LEU A 482 -4.09 1.69 3.39
C LEU A 482 -2.75 1.20 3.88
N TYR A 483 -2.30 0.00 3.48
CA TYR A 483 -0.98 -0.50 3.83
C TYR A 483 0.14 0.37 3.26
N LYS A 484 0.01 0.83 2.02
CA LYS A 484 0.95 1.76 1.40
C LYS A 484 1.06 3.05 2.22
N TRP A 485 -0.06 3.70 2.53
CA TRP A 485 -0.06 4.93 3.33
C TRP A 485 0.47 4.73 4.74
N ALA A 486 0.05 3.65 5.42
CA ALA A 486 0.56 3.32 6.75
C ALA A 486 2.07 3.10 6.74
N LEU A 487 2.62 2.43 5.72
CA LEU A 487 4.05 2.20 5.58
C LEU A 487 4.82 3.49 5.28
N GLU A 488 4.36 4.30 4.33
CA GLU A 488 5.04 5.55 3.94
C GLU A 488 5.02 6.60 5.06
N CYS A 489 3.95 6.63 5.86
CA CYS A 489 3.72 7.70 6.83
C CYS A 489 4.07 7.35 8.29
N HIS A 490 4.44 6.11 8.62
CA HIS A 490 4.58 5.66 10.02
C HIS A 490 5.59 6.45 10.87
N GLU A 491 6.58 7.09 10.25
CA GLU A 491 7.57 7.93 10.94
C GLU A 491 7.21 9.42 10.96
N LEU A 492 6.06 9.81 10.39
CA LEU A 492 5.63 11.20 10.27
C LEU A 492 4.68 11.60 11.41
N PRO A 493 4.77 12.85 11.92
CA PRO A 493 3.72 13.44 12.73
C PRO A 493 2.36 13.42 12.01
N ILE A 494 1.26 13.28 12.75
CA ILE A 494 -0.10 13.08 12.18
C ILE A 494 -0.52 14.12 11.13
N VAL A 495 -0.18 15.39 11.31
CA VAL A 495 -0.47 16.44 10.31
C VAL A 495 0.35 16.22 9.02
N GLN A 496 1.60 15.81 9.15
CA GLN A 496 2.47 15.52 8.00
C GLN A 496 2.05 14.24 7.28
N MET A 497 1.57 13.24 8.02
CA MET A 497 0.92 12.07 7.43
C MET A 497 -0.32 12.47 6.62
N MET A 498 -1.20 13.31 7.17
CA MET A 498 -2.38 13.77 6.43
C MET A 498 -2.02 14.66 5.24
N GLU A 499 -0.95 15.45 5.32
CA GLU A 499 -0.44 16.22 4.18
C GLU A 499 0.16 15.32 3.11
N HIS A 500 0.90 14.26 3.48
CA HIS A 500 1.38 13.24 2.53
C HIS A 500 0.21 12.61 1.77
N ILE A 501 -0.83 12.17 2.50
CA ILE A 501 -2.03 11.60 1.89
C ILE A 501 -2.73 12.63 0.98
N ARG A 502 -2.88 13.89 1.42
CA ARG A 502 -3.45 14.96 0.59
C ARG A 502 -2.66 15.17 -0.69
N LEU A 503 -1.32 15.18 -0.62
CA LEU A 503 -0.45 15.32 -1.79
C LEU A 503 -0.60 14.13 -2.76
N GLN A 504 -0.66 12.90 -2.24
CA GLN A 504 -0.94 11.72 -3.04
C GLN A 504 -2.29 11.84 -3.76
N LEU A 505 -3.35 12.23 -3.06
CA LEU A 505 -4.67 12.48 -3.67
C LEU A 505 -4.63 13.62 -4.70
N THR A 506 -3.85 14.67 -4.46
CA THR A 506 -3.73 15.79 -5.41
C THR A 506 -3.07 15.34 -6.72
N SER A 507 -1.94 14.63 -6.64
CA SER A 507 -1.26 14.05 -7.83
C SER A 507 -2.18 13.08 -8.57
N TRP A 508 -2.85 12.21 -7.81
CA TRP A 508 -3.79 11.23 -8.32
C TRP A 508 -4.91 11.88 -9.13
N PHE A 509 -5.54 12.93 -8.61
CA PHE A 509 -6.62 13.65 -9.30
C PHE A 509 -6.12 14.35 -10.56
N ASP A 510 -4.93 14.94 -10.53
CA ASP A 510 -4.35 15.62 -11.70
C ASP A 510 -4.00 14.64 -12.83
N GLU A 511 -3.30 13.56 -12.50
CA GLU A 511 -2.94 12.50 -13.45
C GLU A 511 -4.17 11.93 -14.14
N ARG A 512 -5.21 11.60 -13.37
CA ARG A 512 -6.45 11.03 -13.91
C ARG A 512 -7.26 12.01 -14.72
N ARG A 513 -7.34 13.27 -14.31
CA ARG A 513 -7.94 14.31 -15.16
C ARG A 513 -7.24 14.40 -16.51
N ASN A 514 -5.91 14.42 -16.50
CA ASN A 514 -5.10 14.47 -17.72
C ASN A 514 -5.28 13.22 -18.59
N MET A 515 -5.44 12.03 -18.00
CA MET A 515 -5.78 10.81 -18.73
C MET A 515 -7.16 10.89 -19.36
N GLY A 516 -8.19 11.26 -18.59
CA GLY A 516 -9.58 11.35 -19.07
C GLY A 516 -9.76 12.35 -20.21
N MET A 517 -8.99 13.43 -20.24
CA MET A 517 -9.01 14.41 -21.34
C MET A 517 -8.48 13.86 -22.66
N ARG A 518 -7.67 12.80 -22.65
CA ARG A 518 -7.11 12.18 -23.87
C ARG A 518 -8.07 11.20 -24.54
N TRP A 519 -9.07 10.71 -23.82
CA TRP A 519 -9.99 9.70 -24.34
C TRP A 519 -11.11 10.31 -25.17
N THR A 520 -11.36 9.77 -26.36
CA THR A 520 -12.42 10.23 -27.27
C THR A 520 -13.54 9.20 -27.45
N SER A 521 -13.41 8.02 -26.84
CA SER A 521 -14.41 6.96 -26.82
C SER A 521 -15.61 7.32 -25.96
N ILE A 522 -16.70 6.57 -26.11
CA ILE A 522 -17.89 6.68 -25.25
C ILE A 522 -17.58 6.10 -23.87
N LEU A 523 -16.95 4.91 -23.85
CA LEU A 523 -16.61 4.17 -22.66
C LEU A 523 -15.14 4.34 -22.29
N VAL A 524 -14.84 4.21 -21.00
CA VAL A 524 -13.46 4.17 -20.52
C VAL A 524 -12.71 2.95 -21.07
N PRO A 525 -11.36 2.98 -21.14
CA PRO A 525 -10.58 1.91 -21.76
C PRO A 525 -10.89 0.49 -21.24
N SER A 526 -11.09 0.30 -19.93
CA SER A 526 -11.39 -1.02 -19.36
C SER A 526 -12.74 -1.56 -19.86
N ALA A 527 -13.76 -0.69 -19.93
CA ALA A 527 -15.09 -1.04 -20.41
C ALA A 527 -15.14 -1.23 -21.92
N GLU A 528 -14.47 -0.35 -22.68
CA GLU A 528 -14.33 -0.45 -24.14
C GLU A 528 -13.73 -1.81 -24.53
N LYS A 529 -12.63 -2.20 -23.88
CA LYS A 529 -12.00 -3.51 -24.10
C LYS A 529 -12.99 -4.66 -23.90
N ARG A 530 -13.75 -4.65 -22.80
CA ARG A 530 -14.72 -5.70 -22.48
C ARG A 530 -15.89 -5.76 -23.48
N ILE A 531 -16.33 -4.62 -23.98
CA ILE A 531 -17.39 -4.56 -25.00
C ILE A 531 -16.87 -5.09 -26.33
N LEU A 532 -15.65 -4.73 -26.74
CA LEU A 532 -15.05 -5.26 -27.97
C LEU A 532 -14.86 -6.79 -27.91
N GLU A 533 -14.44 -7.33 -26.77
CA GLU A 533 -14.38 -8.77 -26.52
C GLU A 533 -15.78 -9.42 -26.64
N ALA A 534 -16.81 -8.80 -26.02
CA ALA A 534 -18.18 -9.29 -26.10
C ALA A 534 -18.75 -9.25 -27.54
N ILE A 535 -18.40 -8.23 -28.33
CA ILE A 535 -18.78 -8.12 -29.74
C ILE A 535 -18.08 -9.20 -30.57
N ALA A 536 -16.79 -9.45 -30.32
CA ALA A 536 -16.06 -10.50 -31.02
C ALA A 536 -16.72 -11.88 -30.80
N ASP A 537 -17.07 -12.19 -29.56
CA ASP A 537 -17.76 -13.44 -29.20
C ASP A 537 -19.19 -13.50 -29.75
N ALA A 538 -19.87 -12.36 -29.87
CA ALA A 538 -21.24 -12.27 -30.37
C ALA A 538 -21.41 -12.83 -31.80
N HIS A 539 -20.37 -12.75 -32.63
CA HIS A 539 -20.39 -13.26 -34.01
C HIS A 539 -20.52 -14.79 -34.09
N CYS A 540 -20.25 -15.50 -33.00
CA CYS A 540 -20.36 -16.95 -32.94
C CYS A 540 -21.77 -17.45 -32.59
N TYR A 541 -22.73 -16.54 -32.34
CA TYR A 541 -24.08 -16.91 -31.90
C TYR A 541 -25.12 -16.77 -33.00
N GLN A 542 -26.08 -17.70 -32.99
CA GLN A 542 -27.29 -17.56 -33.77
C GLN A 542 -28.31 -16.72 -32.98
N VAL A 543 -28.87 -15.70 -33.63
CA VAL A 543 -29.86 -14.80 -33.03
C VAL A 543 -31.23 -15.10 -33.62
N LEU A 544 -32.18 -15.45 -32.76
CA LEU A 544 -33.58 -15.64 -33.08
C LEU A 544 -34.37 -14.51 -32.42
N ARG A 545 -35.02 -13.66 -33.22
CA ARG A 545 -35.78 -12.53 -32.70
C ARG A 545 -37.19 -12.99 -32.32
N ALA A 546 -37.56 -12.87 -31.05
CA ALA A 546 -38.90 -13.19 -30.59
C ALA A 546 -39.86 -12.01 -30.83
N ASN A 547 -39.43 -10.80 -30.49
CA ASN A 547 -40.19 -9.56 -30.76
C ASN A 547 -39.24 -8.35 -30.88
N GLU A 548 -39.74 -7.13 -30.70
CA GLU A 548 -38.93 -5.93 -30.84
C GLU A 548 -37.79 -5.81 -29.81
N ILE A 549 -37.99 -6.38 -28.61
CA ILE A 549 -37.12 -6.21 -27.44
C ILE A 549 -36.51 -7.51 -26.93
N GLU A 550 -37.13 -8.66 -27.19
CA GLU A 550 -36.69 -9.97 -26.73
C GLU A 550 -36.07 -10.82 -27.83
N PHE A 551 -34.94 -11.43 -27.50
CA PHE A 551 -34.12 -12.23 -28.40
C PHE A 551 -33.71 -13.53 -27.72
N GLU A 552 -33.73 -14.60 -28.49
CA GLU A 552 -33.19 -15.90 -28.14
C GLU A 552 -31.82 -16.05 -28.82
N ILE A 553 -30.78 -16.26 -28.02
CA ILE A 553 -29.39 -16.35 -28.45
C ILE A 553 -28.94 -17.80 -28.28
N VAL A 554 -28.76 -18.48 -29.40
CA VAL A 554 -28.38 -19.90 -29.43
C VAL A 554 -26.87 -20.01 -29.56
N SER A 555 -26.25 -20.62 -28.55
CA SER A 555 -24.84 -21.01 -28.55
C SER A 555 -24.70 -22.54 -28.63
N THR A 556 -23.48 -23.05 -28.77
CA THR A 556 -23.21 -24.49 -28.84
C THR A 556 -23.61 -25.25 -27.57
N GLU A 557 -23.62 -24.60 -26.42
CA GLU A 557 -23.84 -25.23 -25.11
C GLU A 557 -25.23 -24.96 -24.52
N ARG A 558 -25.78 -23.76 -24.79
CA ARG A 558 -27.03 -23.29 -24.18
C ARG A 558 -27.71 -22.20 -24.99
N THR A 559 -28.99 -22.03 -24.71
CA THR A 559 -29.78 -20.89 -25.20
C THR A 559 -29.93 -19.85 -24.12
N ASN A 560 -29.73 -18.58 -24.46
CA ASN A 560 -29.89 -17.45 -23.56
C ASN A 560 -30.96 -16.48 -24.08
N ILE A 561 -31.79 -15.97 -23.16
CA ILE A 561 -32.82 -14.98 -23.49
C ILE A 561 -32.27 -13.61 -23.12
N VAL A 562 -32.42 -12.65 -24.03
CA VAL A 562 -31.98 -11.26 -23.86
C VAL A 562 -33.18 -10.34 -24.05
N ASP A 563 -33.42 -9.46 -23.08
CA ASP A 563 -34.29 -8.30 -23.22
C ASP A 563 -33.41 -7.04 -23.25
N ILE A 564 -33.36 -6.40 -24.42
CA ILE A 564 -32.51 -5.22 -24.63
C ILE A 564 -33.09 -3.94 -24.00
N ARG A 565 -34.41 -3.90 -23.73
CA ARG A 565 -35.06 -2.74 -23.12
C ARG A 565 -34.81 -2.72 -21.61
N SER A 566 -35.00 -3.85 -20.95
CA SER A 566 -34.73 -3.98 -19.51
C SER A 566 -33.25 -4.23 -19.19
N ARG A 567 -32.40 -4.42 -20.22
CA ARG A 567 -30.96 -4.72 -20.08
C ARG A 567 -30.69 -6.02 -19.32
N VAL A 568 -31.53 -7.01 -19.56
CA VAL A 568 -31.51 -8.31 -18.87
C VAL A 568 -31.05 -9.39 -19.83
N CYS A 569 -30.11 -10.22 -19.40
CA CYS A 569 -29.78 -11.46 -20.07
C CYS A 569 -29.93 -12.63 -19.09
N SER A 570 -30.45 -13.77 -19.54
CA SER A 570 -30.56 -14.97 -18.70
C SER A 570 -29.20 -15.51 -18.24
N CYS A 571 -28.08 -15.12 -18.88
CA CYS A 571 -26.74 -15.41 -18.38
C CYS A 571 -26.30 -14.55 -17.18
N ARG A 572 -27.11 -13.57 -16.78
CA ARG A 572 -26.91 -12.63 -15.67
C ARG A 572 -25.71 -11.69 -15.73
N ARG A 573 -24.78 -11.87 -16.67
CA ARG A 573 -23.56 -11.06 -16.76
C ARG A 573 -23.87 -9.57 -16.96
N TRP A 574 -24.87 -9.21 -17.77
CA TRP A 574 -25.18 -7.80 -18.01
C TRP A 574 -25.59 -7.10 -16.71
N GLN A 575 -26.47 -7.73 -15.94
CA GLN A 575 -27.00 -7.21 -14.68
C GLN A 575 -25.92 -7.14 -13.58
N LEU A 576 -25.01 -8.12 -13.54
CA LEU A 576 -23.98 -8.22 -12.50
C LEU A 576 -22.78 -7.31 -12.73
N TYR A 577 -22.42 -7.09 -13.99
CA TYR A 577 -21.23 -6.32 -14.36
C TYR A 577 -21.55 -4.93 -14.93
N GLY A 578 -22.81 -4.63 -15.24
CA GLY A 578 -23.24 -3.34 -15.79
C GLY A 578 -22.82 -3.10 -17.25
N LEU A 579 -22.33 -4.12 -17.94
CA LEU A 579 -21.89 -4.05 -19.34
C LEU A 579 -22.59 -5.15 -20.15
N PRO A 580 -23.06 -4.87 -21.38
CA PRO A 580 -23.55 -5.90 -22.30
C PRO A 580 -22.61 -7.11 -22.37
N CYS A 581 -23.16 -8.30 -22.12
CA CYS A 581 -22.46 -9.55 -22.35
C CYS A 581 -22.47 -9.90 -23.85
N ALA A 582 -21.72 -10.93 -24.26
CA ALA A 582 -21.67 -11.35 -25.67
C ALA A 582 -23.06 -11.70 -26.25
N HIS A 583 -23.96 -12.29 -25.46
CA HIS A 583 -25.35 -12.54 -25.90
C HIS A 583 -26.12 -11.23 -26.13
N ALA A 584 -25.94 -10.26 -25.23
CA ALA A 584 -26.57 -8.96 -25.35
C ALA A 584 -26.03 -8.17 -26.55
N ALA A 585 -24.71 -8.21 -26.75
CA ALA A 585 -24.08 -7.64 -27.93
C ALA A 585 -24.62 -8.27 -29.23
N ALA A 586 -24.79 -9.59 -29.28
CA ALA A 586 -25.38 -10.27 -30.43
C ALA A 586 -26.81 -9.79 -30.73
N ALA A 587 -27.66 -9.69 -29.70
CA ALA A 587 -29.01 -9.16 -29.83
C ALA A 587 -29.00 -7.72 -30.37
N LEU A 588 -28.20 -6.84 -29.77
CA LEU A 588 -28.10 -5.42 -30.14
C LEU A 588 -27.58 -5.23 -31.56
N ILE A 589 -26.53 -5.96 -31.96
CA ILE A 589 -25.98 -5.91 -33.33
C ILE A 589 -27.02 -6.38 -34.34
N SER A 590 -27.78 -7.43 -34.04
CA SER A 590 -28.80 -7.98 -34.95
C SER A 590 -29.93 -7.00 -35.27
N CYS A 591 -30.20 -6.03 -34.38
CA CYS A 591 -31.20 -4.99 -34.57
C CYS A 591 -30.59 -3.61 -34.88
N GLY A 592 -29.30 -3.56 -35.25
CA GLY A 592 -28.60 -2.35 -35.68
C GLY A 592 -28.28 -1.35 -34.57
N GLN A 593 -28.30 -1.77 -33.31
CA GLN A 593 -27.98 -0.94 -32.16
C GLN A 593 -26.48 -0.97 -31.81
N ASN A 594 -25.96 0.14 -31.29
CA ASN A 594 -24.58 0.21 -30.82
C ASN A 594 -24.47 -0.29 -29.37
N ALA A 595 -23.84 -1.45 -29.15
CA ALA A 595 -23.68 -2.06 -27.83
C ALA A 595 -23.02 -1.14 -26.78
N HIS A 596 -22.13 -0.22 -27.20
CA HIS A 596 -21.46 0.71 -26.27
C HIS A 596 -22.44 1.64 -25.55
N LEU A 597 -23.57 1.99 -26.18
CA LEU A 597 -24.60 2.88 -25.60
C LEU A 597 -25.46 2.19 -24.54
N PHE A 598 -25.30 0.87 -24.38
CA PHE A 598 -26.09 0.04 -23.48
C PHE A 598 -25.33 -0.37 -22.21
N ALA A 599 -24.11 0.14 -22.04
CA ALA A 599 -23.38 0.10 -20.77
C ALA A 599 -24.03 0.99 -19.71
N GLU A 600 -23.81 0.67 -18.43
CA GLU A 600 -24.21 1.54 -17.33
C GLU A 600 -23.45 2.88 -17.39
N PRO A 601 -24.11 4.02 -17.04
CA PRO A 601 -23.50 5.34 -17.19
C PRO A 601 -22.16 5.51 -16.47
N CYS A 602 -21.97 4.81 -15.35
CA CYS A 602 -20.74 4.83 -14.55
C CYS A 602 -19.51 4.24 -15.26
N PHE A 603 -19.62 3.69 -16.47
CA PHE A 603 -18.50 3.25 -17.31
C PHE A 603 -18.12 4.24 -18.41
N THR A 604 -18.79 5.39 -18.49
CA THR A 604 -18.53 6.36 -19.56
C THR A 604 -17.30 7.23 -19.28
N VAL A 605 -16.65 7.68 -20.35
CA VAL A 605 -15.58 8.70 -20.25
C VAL A 605 -16.11 9.99 -19.62
N ALA A 606 -17.38 10.32 -19.86
CA ALA A 606 -18.03 11.47 -19.22
C ALA A 606 -18.05 11.33 -17.70
N SER A 607 -18.54 10.21 -17.16
CA SER A 607 -18.49 9.94 -15.72
C SER A 607 -17.06 9.95 -15.20
N TYR A 608 -16.10 9.34 -15.89
CA TYR A 608 -14.69 9.40 -15.46
C TYR A 608 -14.19 10.84 -15.31
N ARG A 609 -14.50 11.73 -16.26
CA ARG A 609 -14.12 13.14 -16.19
C ARG A 609 -14.81 13.87 -15.04
N ASP A 610 -16.09 13.59 -14.82
CA ASP A 610 -16.86 14.17 -13.72
C ASP A 610 -16.32 13.75 -12.36
N THR A 611 -15.88 12.49 -12.21
CA THR A 611 -15.23 11.96 -10.99
C THR A 611 -14.03 12.82 -10.56
N TYR A 612 -13.22 13.27 -11.51
CA TYR A 612 -11.97 14.03 -11.26
C TYR A 612 -12.08 15.53 -11.61
N SER A 613 -13.30 16.03 -11.81
CA SER A 613 -13.55 17.42 -12.24
C SER A 613 -13.15 18.47 -11.19
N GLN A 614 -13.24 18.11 -9.91
CA GLN A 614 -12.94 19.00 -8.78
C GLN A 614 -11.47 18.92 -8.35
N MET A 615 -10.96 19.99 -7.77
CA MET A 615 -9.56 20.09 -7.32
C MET A 615 -9.44 19.90 -5.81
N ILE A 616 -8.31 19.31 -5.39
CA ILE A 616 -7.85 19.33 -4.00
C ILE A 616 -6.79 20.42 -3.89
N ASN A 617 -7.17 21.55 -3.27
CA ASN A 617 -6.32 22.72 -3.12
C ASN A 617 -5.28 22.53 -2.01
N PRO A 618 -4.10 23.16 -2.15
CA PRO A 618 -3.05 23.09 -1.15
C PRO A 618 -3.46 23.77 0.16
N VAL A 619 -2.97 23.20 1.26
CA VAL A 619 -3.06 23.80 2.60
C VAL A 619 -1.84 24.70 2.82
N PRO A 620 -2.01 25.97 3.23
CA PRO A 620 -0.90 26.87 3.53
C PRO A 620 0.04 26.29 4.59
N ASP A 621 1.31 26.72 4.58
CA ASP A 621 2.27 26.35 5.63
C ASP A 621 1.78 26.71 7.03
N LYS A 622 2.11 25.87 8.03
CA LYS A 622 1.72 26.04 9.44
C LYS A 622 2.08 27.40 10.02
N ARG A 623 3.13 28.08 9.51
CA ARG A 623 3.52 29.45 9.90
C ARG A 623 2.43 30.49 9.62
N HIS A 624 1.52 30.21 8.70
CA HIS A 624 0.42 31.11 8.30
C HIS A 624 -0.91 30.82 9.00
N TRP A 625 -0.98 29.78 9.82
CA TRP A 625 -2.23 29.41 10.50
C TRP A 625 -2.48 30.39 11.63
N ARG A 626 -3.32 31.40 11.39
CA ARG A 626 -3.73 32.34 12.44
C ARG A 626 -4.43 31.57 13.56
N SER A 627 -4.01 31.78 14.81
CA SER A 627 -4.64 31.24 16.01
C SER A 627 -6.00 31.89 16.27
N GLN A 628 -7.00 31.58 15.43
CA GLN A 628 -8.38 31.99 15.69
C GLN A 628 -9.03 30.94 16.58
N VAL A 629 -8.88 31.11 17.90
CA VAL A 629 -9.72 30.44 18.89
C VAL A 629 -11.13 31.01 18.72
N ARG A 630 -12.01 30.31 18.01
CA ARG A 630 -13.45 30.55 18.07
C ARG A 630 -14.10 29.29 18.63
N GLU A 631 -14.56 29.37 19.87
CA GLU A 631 -15.43 28.37 20.48
C GLU A 631 -16.77 28.39 19.74
N GLN A 632 -17.05 27.36 18.93
CA GLN A 632 -18.40 27.11 18.44
C GLN A 632 -19.00 25.95 19.24
N LYS A 633 -19.97 26.28 20.10
CA LYS A 633 -20.82 25.29 20.77
C LYS A 633 -21.88 24.82 19.77
N VAL A 634 -21.86 23.53 19.43
CA VAL A 634 -23.01 22.79 18.90
C VAL A 634 -23.32 21.70 19.92
N GLU A 635 -24.59 21.58 20.30
CA GLU A 635 -25.03 20.67 21.37
C GLU A 635 -24.71 19.20 21.05
N GLY A 636 -24.07 18.51 22.00
CA GLY A 636 -23.89 17.06 22.03
C GLY A 636 -22.47 16.53 21.77
N GLN A 637 -21.61 17.23 21.02
CA GLN A 637 -20.22 16.82 20.76
C GLN A 637 -19.31 18.05 20.65
N LYS A 638 -18.33 18.20 21.55
CA LYS A 638 -17.41 19.34 21.51
C LYS A 638 -16.39 19.16 20.37
N LEU A 639 -16.49 19.98 19.32
CA LEU A 639 -15.35 20.33 18.47
C LEU A 639 -14.40 21.23 19.27
N ILE A 640 -13.10 20.91 19.30
CA ILE A 640 -12.14 21.55 20.21
C ILE A 640 -11.14 22.41 19.42
N SER A 641 -10.77 23.56 20.00
CA SER A 641 -9.79 24.51 19.46
C SER A 641 -8.32 24.12 19.68
N GLN A 642 -8.05 23.15 20.57
CA GLN A 642 -6.74 22.58 20.90
C GLN A 642 -6.88 21.10 21.27
N SER A 643 -6.17 20.19 20.57
CA SER A 643 -6.08 18.77 20.94
C SER A 643 -4.72 18.43 21.56
N ALA A 644 -4.75 17.74 22.69
CA ALA A 644 -3.57 17.15 23.32
C ALA A 644 -3.22 15.80 22.68
N HIS A 645 -1.99 15.34 22.93
CA HIS A 645 -1.45 14.11 22.35
C HIS A 645 -2.16 12.87 22.92
N PRO A 646 -2.18 11.75 22.19
CA PRO A 646 -2.62 10.47 22.76
C PRO A 646 -1.76 10.11 23.98
N ARG A 647 -2.34 9.39 24.95
CA ARG A 647 -1.54 8.82 26.05
C ARG A 647 -0.62 7.75 25.49
N LEU A 648 0.64 7.74 25.93
CA LEU A 648 1.57 6.65 25.62
C LEU A 648 0.97 5.36 26.17
N VAL A 649 0.84 4.34 25.32
CA VAL A 649 0.55 2.98 25.78
C VAL A 649 1.85 2.47 26.41
N ASP A 650 1.88 2.37 27.74
CA ASP A 650 3.05 1.89 28.48
C ASP A 650 3.36 0.43 28.08
N HIS A 651 4.37 0.24 27.24
CA HIS A 651 5.07 -1.02 27.17
C HIS A 651 6.04 -1.10 28.35
N LEU A 652 5.64 -1.82 29.40
CA LEU A 652 6.56 -2.28 30.43
C LEU A 652 7.62 -3.21 29.79
N GLY A 653 8.80 -2.65 29.51
CA GLY A 653 10.05 -3.41 29.41
C GLY A 653 10.91 -3.11 28.19
N GLY A 654 11.94 -2.28 28.38
CA GLY A 654 13.14 -2.33 27.53
C GLY A 654 13.83 -3.71 27.61
N PRO A 655 14.81 -3.99 26.72
CA PRO A 655 15.38 -5.33 26.56
C PRO A 655 16.21 -5.71 27.80
N LYS A 656 15.62 -6.45 28.74
CA LYS A 656 16.34 -7.09 29.84
C LYS A 656 16.82 -8.46 29.36
N ARG A 657 18.15 -8.66 29.35
CA ARG A 657 18.80 -9.98 29.29
C ARG A 657 18.14 -10.89 30.34
N ARG A 658 17.52 -11.99 29.92
CA ARG A 658 16.97 -13.01 30.83
C ARG A 658 17.76 -14.31 30.69
N SER A 659 18.53 -14.63 31.72
CA SER A 659 18.96 -16.00 32.02
C SER A 659 17.77 -16.77 32.58
N TYR A 660 17.44 -17.92 32.02
CA TYR A 660 16.35 -18.76 32.52
C TYR A 660 16.86 -19.76 33.57
N VAL A 661 16.33 -19.65 34.79
CA VAL A 661 16.33 -20.72 35.79
C VAL A 661 14.87 -21.15 35.94
N TRP A 662 14.60 -22.43 35.69
CA TRP A 662 13.25 -23.00 35.77
C TRP A 662 12.94 -23.44 37.21
N ARG A 663 11.81 -22.98 37.77
CA ARG A 663 11.12 -23.65 38.87
C ARG A 663 9.66 -23.85 38.53
N THR A 664 9.25 -25.11 38.58
CA THR A 664 7.91 -25.66 38.41
C THR A 664 7.04 -25.37 39.63
N LEU A 665 5.82 -24.89 39.41
CA LEU A 665 4.69 -25.11 40.33
C LEU A 665 3.42 -25.42 39.53
N SER A 666 2.85 -26.56 39.89
CA SER A 666 1.65 -27.22 39.40
C SER A 666 0.38 -26.75 40.11
N GLY A 667 -0.75 -26.67 39.40
CA GLY A 667 -2.08 -26.58 40.03
C GLY A 667 -3.22 -26.08 39.13
N GLN A 668 -3.86 -27.04 38.43
CA GLN A 668 -5.25 -27.16 37.90
C GLN A 668 -6.23 -25.95 37.96
N LYS A 669 -7.19 -25.71 37.04
CA LYS A 669 -7.72 -26.33 35.80
C LYS A 669 -8.77 -25.35 35.20
N GLY A 670 -8.91 -25.28 33.86
CA GLY A 670 -10.04 -24.63 33.19
C GLY A 670 -9.87 -24.46 31.67
N SER A 671 -10.18 -25.53 30.91
CA SER A 671 -10.40 -25.68 29.44
C SER A 671 -9.86 -24.65 28.43
N SER A 672 -8.73 -24.97 27.78
CA SER A 672 -8.59 -25.09 26.32
C SER A 672 -7.21 -25.66 25.95
N MET A 673 -7.19 -26.87 25.38
CA MET A 673 -6.04 -27.55 24.71
C MET A 673 -6.67 -28.77 24.04
N TRP A 674 -6.43 -29.10 22.76
CA TRP A 674 -5.17 -29.41 22.09
C TRP A 674 -5.25 -28.98 20.61
N SER A 675 -4.18 -28.70 19.87
CA SER A 675 -2.88 -29.38 19.91
C SER A 675 -1.67 -28.50 19.50
N LEU A 676 -0.81 -28.29 20.49
CA LEU A 676 0.59 -27.88 20.40
C LEU A 676 1.46 -29.14 20.20
N SER A 677 1.40 -29.73 19.00
CA SER A 677 2.08 -31.01 18.72
C SER A 677 3.26 -30.94 17.73
N TYR A 678 3.79 -29.76 17.39
CA TYR A 678 4.84 -29.65 16.36
C TYR A 678 6.24 -29.20 16.84
N VAL A 679 6.39 -28.75 18.10
CA VAL A 679 7.67 -28.13 18.55
C VAL A 679 8.53 -29.03 19.45
N ARG A 680 8.07 -30.24 19.81
CA ARG A 680 8.85 -31.19 20.65
C ARG A 680 9.52 -32.35 19.91
N ALA A 681 9.33 -32.49 18.59
CA ALA A 681 10.01 -33.51 17.80
C ALA A 681 11.35 -33.03 17.19
N PHE A 682 11.57 -31.72 17.05
CA PHE A 682 12.72 -31.18 16.29
C PHE A 682 14.03 -31.05 17.09
N SER A 683 14.01 -31.27 18.42
CA SER A 683 15.19 -31.09 19.28
C SER A 683 15.91 -32.40 19.66
N LYS A 684 15.46 -33.56 19.14
CA LYS A 684 16.03 -34.88 19.51
C LYS A 684 16.79 -35.59 18.39
N GLU A 685 16.76 -35.08 17.16
CA GLU A 685 17.45 -35.70 16.01
C GLU A 685 18.75 -34.99 15.56
N MET A 686 19.09 -33.81 16.11
CA MET A 686 20.33 -33.11 15.75
C MET A 686 21.57 -33.45 16.62
N HIS A 687 21.50 -34.51 17.44
CA HIS A 687 22.67 -34.95 18.22
C HIS A 687 23.38 -36.20 17.67
N ASN A 688 22.96 -36.74 16.52
CA ASN A 688 23.59 -37.91 15.91
C ASN A 688 23.62 -37.82 14.38
N ALA A 689 24.53 -37.03 13.81
CA ALA A 689 25.09 -37.31 12.48
C ALA A 689 26.37 -36.51 12.25
N ASN A 690 27.47 -37.23 12.10
CA ASN A 690 28.80 -36.72 11.80
C ASN A 690 28.93 -36.20 10.35
N VAL A 691 29.82 -35.23 10.21
CA VAL A 691 30.28 -34.51 9.01
C VAL A 691 30.74 -35.44 7.88
N LYS A 692 30.15 -35.31 6.67
CA LYS A 692 30.84 -35.20 5.34
C LYS A 692 29.83 -35.27 4.17
N VAL A 693 30.15 -34.52 3.11
CA VAL A 693 29.48 -34.40 1.78
C VAL A 693 28.40 -33.30 1.70
N VAL A 694 28.85 -32.05 1.64
CA VAL A 694 28.06 -30.92 1.10
C VAL A 694 28.44 -30.74 -0.37
N LYS A 695 27.61 -31.28 -1.27
CA LYS A 695 27.34 -30.82 -2.66
C LYS A 695 26.48 -31.89 -3.33
N SER A 696 25.43 -31.46 -4.03
CA SER A 696 24.42 -32.28 -4.71
C SER A 696 23.39 -32.95 -3.79
N VAL A 697 22.27 -32.25 -3.56
CA VAL A 697 20.85 -32.70 -3.58
C VAL A 697 20.04 -31.63 -2.83
N PHE A 698 19.73 -30.52 -3.48
CA PHE A 698 18.63 -29.60 -3.14
C PHE A 698 18.33 -28.75 -4.38
N SER A 699 17.54 -29.31 -5.28
CA SER A 699 16.90 -28.62 -6.40
C SER A 699 15.65 -29.40 -6.70
N PHE A 700 14.53 -29.08 -6.04
CA PHE A 700 13.15 -29.32 -6.46
C PHE A 700 12.26 -29.07 -5.24
N TYR A 701 11.78 -27.83 -5.04
CA TYR A 701 10.54 -27.44 -4.33
C TYR A 701 10.50 -25.89 -4.25
N PRO A 702 9.56 -25.19 -4.92
CA PRO A 702 9.31 -23.77 -4.68
C PRO A 702 7.89 -23.59 -4.10
N SER A 703 7.77 -23.46 -2.78
CA SER A 703 6.59 -22.87 -2.11
C SER A 703 6.81 -22.77 -0.60
N ALA A 704 7.36 -21.65 -0.14
CA ALA A 704 7.19 -21.17 1.25
C ALA A 704 7.60 -19.69 1.31
N ILE A 705 6.61 -18.81 1.31
CA ILE A 705 6.75 -17.43 1.78
C ILE A 705 6.79 -17.52 3.32
N ALA A 706 8.00 -17.41 3.88
CA ALA A 706 8.21 -17.13 5.29
C ALA A 706 8.66 -15.67 5.39
N ILE A 707 7.79 -14.85 5.98
CA ILE A 707 8.06 -13.45 6.32
C ILE A 707 9.17 -13.42 7.37
N ASP A 708 10.19 -12.62 7.09
CA ASP A 708 11.29 -12.31 8.00
C ASP A 708 10.79 -11.83 9.36
N SER A 709 11.01 -12.66 10.37
CA SER A 709 11.03 -12.28 11.79
C SER A 709 12.07 -13.14 12.49
N MET A 710 13.35 -12.92 12.16
CA MET A 710 14.48 -13.48 12.91
C MET A 710 15.77 -12.70 12.67
N VAL A 711 15.88 -11.51 13.28
CA VAL A 711 17.18 -10.87 13.56
C VAL A 711 17.25 -10.55 15.05
N CYS A 712 17.61 -11.57 15.82
CA CYS A 712 18.18 -11.45 17.16
C CYS A 712 18.96 -12.74 17.43
N LEU A 713 20.19 -12.80 16.91
CA LEU A 713 21.35 -13.50 17.46
C LEU A 713 22.62 -12.75 17.04
#